data_AF-A0A4Y1S2M2-F1
#
_entry.id   AF-A0A4Y1S2M2-F1
#
_cell.length_a   1.000
_cell.length_b   1.000
_cell.length_c   1.000
_cell.angle_alpha   90.00
_cell.angle_beta   90.00
_cell.angle_gamma   90.00
#
_symmetry.space_group_name_H-M   'P 1'
#
loop_
_entity.id
_entity.type
_entity.pdbx_description
1 polymer ?
#
loop_
_entity_poly.entity_id
_entity_poly.type
_entity_poly.pdbx_seq_one_letter_code
_entity_poly.pdbx_strand_id
1 'polypeptide(L)'
;MDISSPLSVSLTELKTMAFRGQPSSAGSFPTNLSISKDREDSDSKQRRNCLQDHEDRQEARDSNVAVYSDADRHSLHVKSADEAVHIGPPPARLSYLKASSIIDAAIRTGAQAIHPGYGFLSESAEFAQLCEDKGLTFIGPPASAIRDMGDKSASKRIMGAAGVPLVPGYHGKDQDIDLMKLEADKIGYPILIKPTHGGGGKGMRIVQSPDEFVESFLGAQREAAASFGVSTILLEKYITQPRHIEVQIFGDKHGKVLHLYERDCSVQRRHQKIIEEAPASCNGNPLVQPNVSNDFRTHLGQAAVSAAKAVGYHNAGTVEFIVDTVSGQFYFMEMNTRLQVEHPVTEMIVGQDLVEWQIRVASGEHLPISQSQVPLSGHAFEARIYAENVPKGFLPATGVLHHYHHVPVSPQVRVETGVEQGDTVSMHYDPMIAKLVVWGENRAAALVKLKDCLSKFQVAGLPTNINFLLKLANHRAFQNGDVETHFIEHFKDDLFVDTSNSLLVDKVLGAARFSATLAAACLIEKENSLFRENLPGGDSIISIWYSSPPFRVHHCARHTVELEWDNEYDSSGAKSLKLSTTYKPDGSYLVETEEESFPGLEVKVTCIGNHDFRVEADGVNMDVSLAVYSKDQTKHIDIWYGSHHHHFRQKTDLELSDEDETEHKPRFDKSSYPQGTVAAPMAGLVVKVVVKDGTKVEEGQPILVLEAMKMEHVVKAPSAGYVRGLHLAAGQQVSDGGILFSIKITCLCRRSDNSSRSLVFLNHFNKAGLILKLCLDRASYRNSDKISVSILISYNKISPSSGCKETFVRNVSIVPDQCRSDIKEGISSIVGPYDLGS
;
A
#
# COMPACT_ATOMS: atom_id res chain seq x y z
N MET A 1 9.12 -12.87 -9.66
CA MET A 1 9.04 -12.45 -8.23
C MET A 1 7.70 -11.77 -8.14
N ASP A 2 6.68 -12.56 -7.85
CA ASP A 2 5.33 -12.24 -8.30
C ASP A 2 4.50 -11.75 -7.12
N ILE A 3 3.81 -10.64 -7.33
CA ILE A 3 2.79 -10.08 -6.44
C ILE A 3 1.62 -11.08 -6.47
N SER A 4 1.28 -11.71 -5.35
CA SER A 4 0.14 -12.65 -5.33
C SER A 4 -0.44 -12.81 -3.93
N SER A 5 -1.70 -12.42 -3.80
CA SER A 5 -2.63 -12.97 -2.83
C SER A 5 -3.29 -14.23 -3.45
N PRO A 6 -3.70 -15.22 -2.66
CA PRO A 6 -4.62 -16.26 -3.13
C PRO A 6 -6.01 -15.63 -3.32
N LEU A 7 -6.19 -14.85 -4.38
CA LEU A 7 -7.53 -14.52 -4.87
C LEU A 7 -7.99 -15.71 -5.70
N SER A 8 -8.89 -16.53 -5.15
CA SER A 8 -9.68 -17.41 -6.00
C SER A 8 -10.48 -16.55 -6.95
N VAL A 9 -10.27 -16.74 -8.25
CA VAL A 9 -11.34 -16.48 -9.18
C VAL A 9 -12.26 -17.69 -9.14
N SER A 10 -13.41 -17.52 -8.48
CA SER A 10 -14.60 -18.34 -8.72
C SER A 10 -15.65 -17.40 -9.28
N LEU A 11 -15.90 -17.52 -10.59
CA LEU A 11 -17.01 -16.87 -11.28
C LEU A 11 -18.15 -17.88 -11.36
N THR A 12 -19.10 -17.81 -10.42
CA THR A 12 -20.53 -18.06 -10.68
C THR A 12 -21.36 -17.68 -9.46
N GLU A 13 -21.69 -16.38 -9.36
CA GLU A 13 -23.02 -15.89 -8.95
C GLU A 13 -23.01 -14.35 -8.89
N LEU A 14 -23.31 -13.71 -10.03
CA LEU A 14 -23.94 -12.36 -10.08
C LEU A 14 -24.46 -12.11 -11.51
N LYS A 15 -25.34 -13.00 -11.97
CA LYS A 15 -26.25 -12.70 -13.08
C LYS A 15 -27.67 -13.08 -12.69
N THR A 16 -28.32 -12.23 -11.89
CA THR A 16 -29.75 -11.99 -12.08
C THR A 16 -30.11 -10.59 -11.59
N MET A 17 -30.90 -9.88 -12.41
CA MET A 17 -31.50 -8.56 -12.21
C MET A 17 -30.64 -7.33 -12.50
N ALA A 18 -30.64 -6.91 -13.78
CA ALA A 18 -30.98 -5.53 -14.18
C ALA A 18 -30.81 -5.30 -15.70
N PHE A 19 -31.49 -6.07 -16.55
CA PHE A 19 -31.78 -5.62 -17.93
C PHE A 19 -33.19 -6.07 -18.33
N ARG A 20 -34.20 -5.35 -17.84
CA ARG A 20 -35.52 -5.29 -18.46
C ARG A 20 -35.98 -3.83 -18.52
N GLY A 21 -35.60 -3.16 -19.60
CA GLY A 21 -36.19 -1.91 -20.06
C GLY A 21 -36.97 -2.14 -21.34
N GLN A 22 -38.25 -2.53 -21.18
CA GLN A 22 -39.45 -2.30 -22.00
C GLN A 22 -39.49 -2.45 -23.56
N PRO A 23 -40.71 -2.70 -24.12
CA PRO A 23 -40.88 -3.42 -25.38
C PRO A 23 -41.18 -2.51 -26.59
N SER A 24 -40.79 -2.96 -27.78
CA SER A 24 -41.36 -2.47 -29.04
C SER A 24 -41.77 -3.64 -29.96
N SER A 25 -43.07 -3.67 -30.20
CA SER A 25 -43.88 -4.26 -31.27
C SER A 25 -43.21 -5.07 -32.42
N ALA A 26 -43.77 -6.28 -32.58
CA ALA A 26 -44.39 -6.84 -33.80
C ALA A 26 -43.56 -7.13 -35.07
N GLY A 27 -43.75 -8.35 -35.60
CA GLY A 27 -43.50 -8.73 -37.01
C GLY A 27 -42.57 -9.94 -37.13
N SER A 28 -43.03 -11.19 -36.98
CA SER A 28 -43.75 -12.01 -37.98
C SER A 28 -42.86 -12.72 -39.02
N PHE A 29 -42.75 -14.06 -38.86
CA PHE A 29 -42.54 -15.13 -39.86
C PHE A 29 -41.14 -15.30 -40.53
N PRO A 30 -40.83 -16.46 -41.16
CA PRO A 30 -40.78 -17.78 -40.54
C PRO A 30 -39.65 -18.71 -41.09
N THR A 31 -39.47 -19.85 -40.43
CA THR A 31 -39.23 -21.21 -40.98
C THR A 31 -38.50 -21.38 -42.33
N ASN A 32 -37.43 -22.19 -42.41
CA ASN A 32 -37.50 -23.66 -42.59
C ASN A 32 -36.19 -24.29 -43.12
N LEU A 33 -35.93 -25.52 -42.64
CA LEU A 33 -35.34 -26.70 -43.30
C LEU A 33 -33.89 -26.62 -43.84
N SER A 34 -33.03 -27.63 -43.68
CA SER A 34 -33.22 -29.07 -43.96
C SER A 34 -31.97 -29.85 -43.49
N ILE A 35 -32.10 -31.00 -42.77
CA ILE A 35 -32.11 -32.42 -43.23
C ILE A 35 -30.71 -32.87 -43.73
N SER A 36 -30.03 -33.92 -43.21
CA SER A 36 -30.35 -35.38 -43.10
C SER A 36 -29.24 -36.05 -42.25
N LYS A 37 -29.39 -37.22 -41.60
CA LYS A 37 -29.67 -38.52 -42.22
C LYS A 37 -30.05 -39.60 -41.18
N ASP A 38 -31.24 -40.16 -41.42
CA ASP A 38 -31.77 -41.52 -41.24
C ASP A 38 -30.97 -42.59 -40.48
N ARG A 39 -31.67 -43.28 -39.56
CA ARG A 39 -32.15 -44.67 -39.78
C ARG A 39 -33.22 -45.09 -38.74
N GLU A 40 -34.44 -45.28 -39.26
CA GLU A 40 -35.36 -46.43 -39.12
C GLU A 40 -35.16 -47.41 -37.94
N ASP A 41 -36.18 -47.97 -37.29
CA ASP A 41 -37.63 -47.78 -37.26
C ASP A 41 -38.18 -48.76 -36.19
N SER A 42 -39.47 -48.64 -35.90
CA SER A 42 -40.40 -49.64 -35.34
C SER A 42 -40.83 -49.53 -33.86
N ASP A 43 -42.06 -49.00 -33.79
CA ASP A 43 -43.23 -49.55 -33.10
C ASP A 43 -43.63 -49.05 -31.69
N SER A 44 -44.27 -47.88 -31.73
CA SER A 44 -45.69 -47.63 -31.48
C SER A 44 -46.37 -47.97 -30.14
N LYS A 45 -47.13 -46.94 -29.69
CA LYS A 45 -48.26 -46.89 -28.74
C LYS A 45 -47.95 -46.91 -27.24
N GLN A 46 -48.55 -46.07 -26.40
CA GLN A 46 -49.27 -44.81 -26.56
C GLN A 46 -49.44 -44.24 -25.14
N ARG A 47 -49.05 -42.98 -24.99
CA ARG A 47 -49.72 -41.97 -24.15
C ARG A 47 -49.96 -42.28 -22.67
N ARG A 48 -49.02 -41.82 -21.83
CA ARG A 48 -49.28 -40.88 -20.72
C ARG A 48 -47.94 -40.26 -20.29
N ASN A 49 -47.98 -38.96 -20.00
CA ASN A 49 -46.91 -38.09 -19.48
C ASN A 49 -46.02 -37.43 -20.55
N CYS A 50 -46.54 -36.38 -21.21
CA CYS A 50 -45.75 -35.37 -21.93
C CYS A 50 -45.86 -33.99 -21.26
N LEU A 51 -45.72 -33.94 -19.94
CA LEU A 51 -45.63 -32.69 -19.16
C LEU A 51 -44.53 -32.75 -18.09
N GLN A 52 -43.46 -33.53 -18.31
CA GLN A 52 -42.40 -33.70 -17.31
C GLN A 52 -40.97 -33.74 -17.86
N ASP A 53 -40.77 -33.50 -19.16
CA ASP A 53 -39.42 -33.54 -19.79
C ASP A 53 -38.96 -32.17 -20.33
N HIS A 54 -39.51 -31.07 -19.81
CA HIS A 54 -39.05 -29.71 -20.14
C HIS A 54 -38.38 -28.96 -19.00
N GLU A 55 -38.11 -29.62 -17.86
CA GLU A 55 -37.40 -29.02 -16.71
C GLU A 55 -36.01 -29.62 -16.40
N ASP A 56 -35.58 -30.72 -17.04
CA ASP A 56 -34.28 -31.37 -16.74
C ASP A 56 -33.18 -31.09 -17.80
N ARG A 57 -32.96 -29.82 -18.12
CA ARG A 57 -31.62 -29.36 -18.56
C ARG A 57 -31.03 -28.51 -17.45
N GLN A 58 -30.63 -29.20 -16.38
CA GLN A 58 -29.80 -28.64 -15.34
C GLN A 58 -28.50 -28.14 -16.02
N GLU A 59 -28.30 -26.83 -16.03
CA GLU A 59 -27.02 -26.22 -16.44
C GLU A 59 -25.91 -26.96 -15.68
N ALA A 60 -24.97 -27.56 -16.41
CA ALA A 60 -23.81 -28.20 -15.81
C ALA A 60 -23.01 -27.10 -15.09
N ARG A 61 -23.19 -26.97 -13.78
CA ARG A 61 -22.39 -26.09 -12.94
C ARG A 61 -21.01 -26.71 -12.83
N ASP A 62 -19.99 -26.04 -13.36
CA ASP A 62 -18.60 -26.43 -13.15
C ASP A 62 -18.33 -26.41 -11.64
N SER A 63 -17.91 -27.54 -11.07
CA SER A 63 -17.58 -27.63 -9.65
C SER A 63 -16.18 -27.05 -9.41
N ASN A 64 -16.03 -26.21 -8.39
CA ASN A 64 -14.78 -25.52 -8.10
C ASN A 64 -14.07 -26.12 -6.87
N VAL A 65 -12.74 -26.25 -6.99
CA VAL A 65 -11.89 -26.78 -5.91
C VAL A 65 -10.84 -25.75 -5.54
N ALA A 66 -10.83 -25.35 -4.28
CA ALA A 66 -9.80 -24.48 -3.72
C ALA A 66 -8.65 -25.29 -3.09
N VAL A 67 -7.47 -24.69 -3.04
CA VAL A 67 -6.36 -25.16 -2.19
C VAL A 67 -6.04 -24.11 -1.14
N TYR A 68 -5.61 -24.54 0.05
CA TYR A 68 -5.33 -23.61 1.15
C TYR A 68 -4.16 -24.04 2.03
N SER A 69 -3.45 -23.07 2.59
CA SER A 69 -2.45 -23.27 3.64
C SER A 69 -3.09 -23.24 5.03
N ASP A 70 -2.36 -23.61 6.09
CA ASP A 70 -2.83 -23.45 7.47
C ASP A 70 -3.33 -22.02 7.81
N ALA A 71 -2.73 -20.98 7.22
CA ALA A 71 -3.14 -19.58 7.47
C ALA A 71 -4.44 -19.20 6.75
N ASP A 72 -4.79 -19.90 5.66
CA ASP A 72 -5.95 -19.59 4.82
C ASP A 72 -7.15 -20.49 5.11
N ARG A 73 -7.11 -21.31 6.17
CA ARG A 73 -8.20 -22.25 6.50
C ARG A 73 -9.60 -21.61 6.54
N HIS A 74 -9.67 -20.32 6.86
CA HIS A 74 -10.90 -19.56 7.00
C HIS A 74 -11.02 -18.41 5.98
N SER A 75 -10.16 -18.36 4.97
CA SER A 75 -10.21 -17.30 3.96
C SER A 75 -11.48 -17.40 3.09
N LEU A 76 -11.83 -16.28 2.46
CA LEU A 76 -12.99 -16.18 1.59
C LEU A 76 -12.99 -17.24 0.49
N HIS A 77 -11.85 -17.49 -0.16
CA HIS A 77 -11.77 -18.46 -1.25
C HIS A 77 -12.08 -19.91 -0.86
N VAL A 78 -11.76 -20.27 0.38
CA VAL A 78 -12.07 -21.60 0.92
C VAL A 78 -13.56 -21.73 1.20
N LYS A 79 -14.19 -20.65 1.69
CA LYS A 79 -15.63 -20.60 1.94
C LYS A 79 -16.45 -20.59 0.64
N SER A 80 -15.91 -19.99 -0.43
CA SER A 80 -16.60 -19.85 -1.73
C SER A 80 -16.49 -21.07 -2.64
N ALA A 81 -15.61 -22.03 -2.32
CA ALA A 81 -15.43 -23.24 -3.12
C ALA A 81 -16.34 -24.40 -2.65
N ASP A 82 -16.73 -25.28 -3.58
CA ASP A 82 -17.51 -26.48 -3.34
C ASP A 82 -16.68 -27.50 -2.54
N GLU A 83 -15.38 -27.58 -2.84
CA GLU A 83 -14.40 -28.41 -2.12
C GLU A 83 -13.10 -27.63 -1.87
N ALA A 84 -12.41 -27.92 -0.76
CA ALA A 84 -11.14 -27.29 -0.44
C ALA A 84 -10.12 -28.29 0.12
N VAL A 85 -8.88 -28.24 -0.39
CA VAL A 85 -7.79 -29.16 0.00
C VAL A 85 -6.64 -28.41 0.69
N HIS A 86 -6.25 -28.90 1.86
CA HIS A 86 -5.08 -28.40 2.58
C HIS A 86 -3.77 -28.82 1.89
N ILE A 87 -2.86 -27.86 1.64
CA ILE A 87 -1.61 -28.08 0.89
C ILE A 87 -0.32 -27.83 1.67
N GLY A 88 -0.39 -27.39 2.93
CA GLY A 88 0.77 -27.24 3.80
C GLY A 88 0.78 -25.99 4.68
N PRO A 89 1.93 -25.68 5.32
CA PRO A 89 2.04 -24.58 6.26
C PRO A 89 1.96 -23.20 5.58
N PRO A 90 1.84 -22.09 6.35
CA PRO A 90 1.57 -20.77 5.80
C PRO A 90 2.58 -20.24 4.75
N PRO A 91 3.91 -20.42 4.91
CA PRO A 91 4.85 -19.89 3.92
C PRO A 91 4.60 -20.48 2.52
N ALA A 92 4.34 -19.63 1.52
CA ALA A 92 4.00 -20.05 0.16
C ALA A 92 5.00 -21.04 -0.46
N ARG A 93 6.31 -20.92 -0.14
CA ARG A 93 7.36 -21.85 -0.60
C ARG A 93 7.10 -23.31 -0.20
N LEU A 94 6.37 -23.52 0.90
CA LEU A 94 6.04 -24.83 1.45
C LEU A 94 4.58 -25.25 1.14
N SER A 95 3.78 -24.35 0.54
CA SER A 95 2.38 -24.54 0.18
C SER A 95 2.11 -24.18 -1.29
N TYR A 96 1.68 -22.95 -1.60
CA TYR A 96 1.24 -22.54 -2.96
C TYR A 96 2.32 -22.60 -4.06
N LEU A 97 3.61 -22.59 -3.70
CA LEU A 97 4.72 -22.78 -4.64
C LEU A 97 5.19 -24.23 -4.73
N LYS A 98 4.58 -25.15 -3.97
CA LYS A 98 4.92 -26.57 -3.98
C LYS A 98 4.06 -27.29 -5.01
N ALA A 99 4.54 -27.30 -6.26
CA ALA A 99 3.89 -27.93 -7.41
C ALA A 99 3.34 -29.33 -7.11
N SER A 100 4.10 -30.20 -6.43
CA SER A 100 3.65 -31.55 -6.10
C SER A 100 2.41 -31.58 -5.21
N SER A 101 2.32 -30.71 -4.20
CA SER A 101 1.13 -30.64 -3.34
C SER A 101 -0.12 -30.25 -4.13
N ILE A 102 0.01 -29.35 -5.12
CA ILE A 102 -1.11 -28.87 -5.94
C ILE A 102 -1.58 -29.97 -6.91
N ILE A 103 -0.63 -30.65 -7.57
CA ILE A 103 -0.95 -31.77 -8.46
C ILE A 103 -1.62 -32.91 -7.68
N ASP A 104 -1.10 -33.26 -6.49
CA ASP A 104 -1.70 -34.29 -5.65
C ASP A 104 -3.12 -33.90 -5.22
N ALA A 105 -3.37 -32.63 -4.90
CA ALA A 105 -4.70 -32.13 -4.58
C ALA A 105 -5.66 -32.28 -5.78
N ALA A 106 -5.25 -31.83 -6.98
CA ALA A 106 -6.06 -31.93 -8.19
C ALA A 106 -6.40 -33.38 -8.56
N ILE A 107 -5.43 -34.30 -8.44
CA ILE A 107 -5.66 -35.73 -8.70
C ILE A 107 -6.65 -36.33 -7.69
N ARG A 108 -6.53 -35.98 -6.41
CA ARG A 108 -7.38 -36.51 -5.34
C ARG A 108 -8.84 -36.09 -5.47
N THR A 109 -9.08 -34.86 -5.93
CA THR A 109 -10.43 -34.30 -6.10
C THR A 109 -11.03 -34.65 -7.47
N GLY A 110 -10.23 -35.19 -8.38
CA GLY A 110 -10.66 -35.48 -9.75
C GLY A 110 -10.79 -34.23 -10.63
N ALA A 111 -10.11 -33.14 -10.26
CA ALA A 111 -10.07 -31.92 -11.07
C ALA A 111 -9.48 -32.22 -12.46
N GLN A 112 -10.05 -31.61 -13.49
CA GLN A 112 -9.66 -31.82 -14.88
C GLN A 112 -8.72 -30.72 -15.40
N ALA A 113 -8.73 -29.58 -14.73
CA ALA A 113 -7.95 -28.41 -15.09
C ALA A 113 -7.47 -27.67 -13.84
N ILE A 114 -6.37 -26.91 -13.98
CA ILE A 114 -5.86 -26.03 -12.94
C ILE A 114 -5.81 -24.61 -13.51
N HIS A 115 -6.52 -23.70 -12.86
CA HIS A 115 -6.39 -22.27 -13.09
C HIS A 115 -5.34 -21.69 -12.14
N PRO A 116 -4.17 -21.25 -12.63
CA PRO A 116 -3.09 -20.80 -11.76
C PRO A 116 -3.28 -19.37 -11.24
N GLY A 117 -4.25 -18.62 -11.79
CA GLY A 117 -4.45 -17.21 -11.45
C GLY A 117 -3.27 -16.36 -11.92
N TYR A 118 -2.72 -15.57 -11.00
CA TYR A 118 -1.52 -14.76 -11.21
C TYR A 118 -0.54 -14.91 -10.05
N GLY A 119 0.75 -14.72 -10.37
CA GLY A 119 1.87 -15.08 -9.52
C GLY A 119 1.88 -16.56 -9.14
N PHE A 120 2.53 -16.89 -8.02
CA PHE A 120 2.80 -18.27 -7.61
C PHE A 120 3.42 -19.13 -8.71
N LEU A 121 2.64 -20.06 -9.30
CA LEU A 121 3.09 -20.99 -10.35
C LEU A 121 2.54 -20.65 -11.74
N SER A 122 1.83 -19.52 -11.90
CA SER A 122 1.23 -19.11 -13.18
C SER A 122 2.25 -18.90 -14.31
N GLU A 123 3.48 -18.51 -13.97
CA GLU A 123 4.56 -18.28 -14.94
C GLU A 123 5.68 -19.33 -14.81
N SER A 124 5.38 -20.50 -14.21
CA SER A 124 6.31 -21.63 -14.18
C SER A 124 6.07 -22.56 -15.36
N ALA A 125 6.99 -22.53 -16.32
CA ALA A 125 6.98 -23.44 -17.47
C ALA A 125 7.05 -24.92 -17.02
N GLU A 126 7.78 -25.21 -15.95
CA GLU A 126 7.90 -26.55 -15.38
C GLU A 126 6.56 -27.02 -14.79
N PHE A 127 5.82 -26.15 -14.11
CA PHE A 127 4.51 -26.48 -13.56
C PHE A 127 3.47 -26.69 -14.65
N ALA A 128 3.44 -25.82 -15.67
CA ALA A 128 2.55 -25.99 -16.82
C ALA A 128 2.81 -27.34 -17.52
N GLN A 129 4.08 -27.68 -17.77
CA GLN A 129 4.46 -28.97 -18.34
C GLN A 129 4.05 -30.14 -17.44
N LEU A 130 4.25 -30.01 -16.12
CA LEU A 130 3.87 -31.05 -15.16
C LEU A 130 2.34 -31.29 -15.14
N CYS A 131 1.53 -30.25 -15.32
CA CYS A 131 0.08 -30.41 -15.45
C CYS A 131 -0.26 -31.26 -16.69
N GLU A 132 0.31 -30.92 -17.85
CA GLU A 132 0.11 -31.65 -19.09
C GLU A 132 0.56 -33.11 -18.99
N ASP A 133 1.74 -33.36 -18.42
CA ASP A 133 2.30 -34.71 -18.21
C ASP A 133 1.41 -35.59 -17.31
N LYS A 134 0.57 -34.97 -16.49
CA LYS A 134 -0.40 -35.63 -15.60
C LYS A 134 -1.81 -35.67 -16.16
N GLY A 135 -2.02 -35.19 -17.39
CA GLY A 135 -3.33 -35.14 -18.03
C GLY A 135 -4.26 -34.06 -17.46
N LEU A 136 -3.72 -33.07 -16.73
CA LEU A 136 -4.45 -31.93 -16.22
C LEU A 136 -4.32 -30.77 -17.21
N THR A 137 -5.44 -30.14 -17.56
CA THR A 137 -5.41 -28.95 -18.43
C THR A 137 -4.88 -27.76 -17.63
N PHE A 138 -3.72 -27.22 -18.02
CA PHE A 138 -3.26 -25.94 -17.51
C PHE A 138 -4.03 -24.81 -18.18
N ILE A 139 -4.81 -24.04 -17.41
CA ILE A 139 -5.58 -22.90 -17.93
C ILE A 139 -4.66 -21.68 -18.01
N GLY A 140 -3.90 -21.62 -19.10
CA GLY A 140 -2.91 -20.58 -19.34
C GLY A 140 -2.22 -20.81 -20.69
N PRO A 141 -1.12 -20.10 -20.97
CA PRO A 141 -0.32 -20.30 -22.17
C PRO A 141 0.47 -21.61 -22.13
N PRO A 142 1.00 -22.07 -23.29
CA PRO A 142 1.80 -23.28 -23.34
C PRO A 142 3.15 -23.09 -22.62
N ALA A 143 3.68 -24.16 -22.04
CA ALA A 143 4.95 -24.16 -21.31
C ALA A 143 6.13 -23.60 -22.13
N SER A 144 6.12 -23.78 -23.45
CA SER A 144 7.12 -23.21 -24.37
C SER A 144 7.07 -21.67 -24.40
N ALA A 145 5.88 -21.08 -24.48
CA ALA A 145 5.72 -19.63 -24.52
C ALA A 145 6.13 -18.97 -23.19
N ILE A 146 5.77 -19.62 -22.06
CA ILE A 146 6.21 -19.18 -20.72
C ILE A 146 7.74 -19.15 -20.65
N ARG A 147 8.40 -20.22 -21.13
CA ARG A 147 9.87 -20.32 -21.12
C ARG A 147 10.53 -19.28 -22.01
N ASP A 148 10.02 -19.10 -23.23
CA ASP A 148 10.58 -18.16 -24.20
C ASP A 148 10.49 -16.71 -23.71
N MET A 149 9.41 -16.36 -23.00
CA MET A 149 9.20 -15.01 -22.46
C MET A 149 9.87 -14.78 -21.09
N GLY A 150 10.12 -15.84 -20.31
CA GLY A 150 10.85 -15.76 -19.05
C GLY A 150 12.35 -15.45 -19.19
N ASP A 151 12.96 -15.72 -20.35
CA ASP A 151 14.35 -15.35 -20.67
C ASP A 151 14.37 -14.02 -21.44
N LYS A 152 14.96 -12.97 -20.84
CA LYS A 152 15.02 -11.62 -21.45
C LYS A 152 15.78 -11.56 -22.77
N SER A 153 16.82 -12.38 -22.93
CA SER A 153 17.61 -12.41 -24.17
C SER A 153 16.85 -13.14 -25.27
N ALA A 154 16.22 -14.28 -24.92
CA ALA A 154 15.37 -15.01 -25.85
C ALA A 154 14.16 -14.18 -26.28
N SER A 155 13.46 -13.56 -25.32
CA SER A 155 12.27 -12.76 -25.59
C SER A 155 12.58 -11.59 -26.53
N LYS A 156 13.62 -10.80 -26.27
CA LYS A 156 14.04 -9.71 -27.16
C LYS A 156 14.38 -10.18 -28.57
N ARG A 157 15.09 -11.30 -28.71
CA ARG A 157 15.43 -11.86 -30.03
C ARG A 157 14.18 -12.29 -30.80
N ILE A 158 13.23 -12.95 -30.13
CA ILE A 158 11.97 -13.37 -30.74
C ILE A 158 11.13 -12.14 -31.13
N MET A 159 10.99 -11.16 -30.23
CA MET A 159 10.25 -9.93 -30.47
C MET A 159 10.84 -9.09 -31.61
N GLY A 160 12.17 -8.95 -31.65
CA GLY A 160 12.86 -8.26 -32.74
C GLY A 160 12.66 -8.95 -34.09
N ALA A 161 12.71 -10.28 -34.13
CA ALA A 161 12.43 -11.06 -35.34
C ALA A 161 10.95 -10.97 -35.77
N ALA A 162 10.03 -10.75 -34.82
CA ALA A 162 8.60 -10.54 -35.06
C ALA A 162 8.24 -9.10 -35.46
N GLY A 163 9.23 -8.20 -35.58
CA GLY A 163 9.01 -6.79 -35.94
C GLY A 163 8.42 -5.95 -34.81
N VAL A 164 8.47 -6.44 -33.56
CA VAL A 164 8.03 -5.67 -32.40
C VAL A 164 9.13 -4.66 -32.02
N PRO A 165 8.82 -3.36 -31.90
CA PRO A 165 9.82 -2.35 -31.55
C PRO A 165 10.51 -2.66 -30.21
N LEU A 166 11.84 -2.71 -30.20
CA LEU A 166 12.65 -2.90 -29.00
C LEU A 166 13.30 -1.60 -28.57
N VAL A 167 13.52 -1.43 -27.27
CA VAL A 167 14.33 -0.32 -26.76
C VAL A 167 15.73 -0.41 -27.39
N PRO A 168 16.26 0.67 -28.01
CA PRO A 168 17.61 0.68 -28.52
C PRO A 168 18.60 0.27 -27.44
N GLY A 169 19.49 -0.67 -27.76
CA GLY A 169 20.34 -1.26 -26.74
C GLY A 169 21.32 -2.29 -27.28
N TYR A 170 22.25 -2.67 -26.41
CA TYR A 170 23.19 -3.77 -26.66
C TYR A 170 22.76 -5.00 -25.87
N HIS A 171 22.58 -6.10 -26.61
CA HIS A 171 22.13 -7.39 -26.09
C HIS A 171 23.05 -8.55 -26.49
N GLY A 172 24.27 -8.23 -26.91
CA GLY A 172 25.27 -9.23 -27.29
C GLY A 172 25.85 -9.98 -26.09
N LYS A 173 26.60 -11.04 -26.39
CA LYS A 173 27.24 -11.90 -25.38
C LYS A 173 28.55 -11.33 -24.85
N ASP A 174 29.15 -10.40 -25.59
CA ASP A 174 30.42 -9.81 -25.20
C ASP A 174 30.20 -8.86 -24.02
N GLN A 175 31.14 -8.86 -23.08
CA GLN A 175 31.03 -8.13 -21.81
C GLN A 175 32.31 -7.35 -21.50
N ASP A 176 33.20 -7.22 -22.49
CA ASP A 176 34.39 -6.38 -22.39
C ASP A 176 34.02 -4.91 -22.08
N ILE A 177 34.73 -4.30 -21.14
CA ILE A 177 34.38 -2.97 -20.61
C ILE A 177 34.49 -1.89 -21.69
N ASP A 178 35.52 -1.96 -22.54
CA ASP A 178 35.77 -0.96 -23.57
C ASP A 178 34.72 -1.06 -24.68
N LEU A 179 34.37 -2.29 -25.08
CA LEU A 179 33.24 -2.52 -26.00
C LEU A 179 31.91 -2.04 -25.41
N MET A 180 31.61 -2.40 -24.16
CA MET A 180 30.36 -2.01 -23.50
C MET A 180 30.25 -0.49 -23.36
N LYS A 181 31.37 0.20 -23.10
CA LYS A 181 31.42 1.66 -23.09
C LYS A 181 31.18 2.25 -24.48
N LEU A 182 31.80 1.68 -25.52
CA LEU A 182 31.57 2.10 -26.91
C LEU A 182 30.10 1.94 -27.31
N GLU A 183 29.46 0.85 -26.90
CA GLU A 183 28.03 0.61 -27.14
C GLU A 183 27.15 1.60 -26.34
N ALA A 184 27.49 1.90 -25.08
CA ALA A 184 26.83 2.93 -24.29
C ALA A 184 26.90 4.31 -24.97
N ASP A 185 28.07 4.67 -25.51
CA ASP A 185 28.29 5.93 -26.21
C ASP A 185 27.48 5.99 -27.52
N LYS A 186 27.34 4.86 -28.24
CA LYS A 186 26.48 4.75 -29.43
C LYS A 186 24.98 4.89 -29.11
N ILE A 187 24.52 4.30 -28.01
CA ILE A 187 23.12 4.41 -27.54
C ILE A 187 22.82 5.86 -27.09
N GLY A 188 23.81 6.50 -26.47
CA GLY A 188 23.74 7.86 -25.94
C GLY A 188 23.08 7.91 -24.56
N TYR A 189 23.70 8.68 -23.65
CA TYR A 189 23.23 8.82 -22.27
C TYR A 189 21.95 9.68 -22.17
N PRO A 190 21.12 9.51 -21.12
CA PRO A 190 21.25 8.46 -20.10
C PRO A 190 20.96 7.06 -20.65
N ILE A 191 21.63 6.06 -20.08
CA ILE A 191 21.41 4.64 -20.39
C ILE A 191 21.02 3.86 -19.13
N LEU A 192 20.40 2.71 -19.34
CA LEU A 192 19.99 1.78 -18.30
C LEU A 192 20.80 0.49 -18.43
N ILE A 193 21.55 0.18 -17.38
CA ILE A 193 22.25 -1.08 -17.22
C ILE A 193 21.28 -2.08 -16.60
N LYS A 194 21.08 -3.25 -17.23
CA LYS A 194 20.18 -4.30 -16.74
C LYS A 194 20.86 -5.67 -16.68
N PRO A 195 20.68 -6.45 -15.61
CA PRO A 195 21.02 -7.86 -15.62
C PRO A 195 20.15 -8.65 -16.62
N THR A 196 20.76 -9.62 -17.29
CA THR A 196 20.07 -10.56 -18.20
C THR A 196 19.02 -11.43 -17.49
N HIS A 197 19.24 -11.72 -16.21
CA HIS A 197 18.35 -12.53 -15.38
C HIS A 197 17.81 -11.70 -14.22
N GLY A 198 16.65 -12.10 -13.68
CA GLY A 198 16.01 -11.42 -12.56
C GLY A 198 14.95 -10.39 -12.96
N GLY A 199 14.06 -10.06 -12.03
CA GLY A 199 12.95 -9.12 -12.22
C GLY A 199 12.83 -8.11 -11.06
N GLY A 200 11.86 -7.20 -11.14
CA GLY A 200 11.58 -6.22 -10.07
C GLY A 200 12.65 -5.16 -9.86
N GLY A 201 13.48 -4.89 -10.88
CA GLY A 201 14.47 -3.82 -10.87
C GLY A 201 15.76 -4.04 -10.08
N LYS A 202 15.93 -5.21 -9.45
CA LYS A 202 17.18 -5.59 -8.76
C LYS A 202 18.37 -5.62 -9.74
N GLY A 203 19.47 -4.97 -9.38
CA GLY A 203 20.66 -4.85 -10.24
C GLY A 203 20.57 -3.85 -11.39
N MET A 204 19.44 -3.13 -11.56
CA MET A 204 19.32 -2.10 -12.60
C MET A 204 19.95 -0.78 -12.15
N ARG A 205 20.64 -0.08 -13.05
CA ARG A 205 21.27 1.21 -12.76
C ARG A 205 21.15 2.17 -13.92
N ILE A 206 20.74 3.41 -13.62
CA ILE A 206 20.73 4.49 -14.59
C ILE A 206 22.12 5.13 -14.58
N VAL A 207 22.73 5.26 -15.75
CA VAL A 207 24.02 5.94 -15.92
C VAL A 207 23.77 7.22 -16.70
N GLN A 208 24.12 8.36 -16.09
CA GLN A 208 23.82 9.68 -16.65
C GLN A 208 24.93 10.18 -17.58
N SER A 209 26.17 9.72 -17.37
CA SER A 209 27.34 10.20 -18.09
C SER A 209 28.38 9.11 -18.36
N PRO A 210 29.27 9.28 -19.36
CA PRO A 210 30.34 8.32 -19.64
C PRO A 210 31.31 8.09 -18.48
N ASP A 211 31.47 9.08 -17.60
CA ASP A 211 32.40 9.02 -16.47
C ASP A 211 31.92 8.06 -15.36
N GLU A 212 30.60 7.89 -15.25
CA GLU A 212 29.96 6.99 -14.28
C GLU A 212 29.86 5.53 -14.77
N PHE A 213 30.13 5.29 -16.06
CA PHE A 213 29.81 4.02 -16.71
C PHE A 213 30.56 2.82 -16.12
N VAL A 214 31.88 2.93 -15.98
CA VAL A 214 32.74 1.80 -15.59
C VAL A 214 32.40 1.31 -14.18
N GLU A 215 32.24 2.25 -13.23
CA GLU A 215 31.87 1.91 -11.86
C GLU A 215 30.47 1.27 -11.79
N SER A 216 29.51 1.85 -12.51
CA SER A 216 28.13 1.38 -12.56
C SER A 216 28.03 -0.02 -13.19
N PHE A 217 28.75 -0.27 -14.27
CA PHE A 217 28.81 -1.57 -14.95
C PHE A 217 29.40 -2.66 -14.07
N LEU A 218 30.56 -2.43 -13.46
CA LEU A 218 31.19 -3.37 -12.53
C LEU A 218 30.37 -3.57 -11.25
N GLY A 219 29.66 -2.54 -10.80
CA GLY A 219 28.69 -2.62 -9.72
C GLY A 219 27.53 -3.56 -10.07
N ALA A 220 26.92 -3.36 -11.23
CA ALA A 220 25.82 -4.18 -11.72
C ALA A 220 26.23 -5.65 -11.92
N GLN A 221 27.42 -5.93 -12.47
CA GLN A 221 27.92 -7.30 -12.62
C GLN A 221 28.07 -8.03 -11.28
N ARG A 222 28.63 -7.36 -10.26
CA ARG A 222 28.79 -7.93 -8.91
C ARG A 222 27.44 -8.23 -8.27
N GLU A 223 26.48 -7.32 -8.41
CA GLU A 223 25.14 -7.47 -7.87
C GLU A 223 24.36 -8.58 -8.58
N ALA A 224 24.46 -8.65 -9.91
CA ALA A 224 23.84 -9.71 -10.71
C ALA A 224 24.42 -11.09 -10.36
N ALA A 225 25.75 -11.20 -10.22
CA ALA A 225 26.41 -12.43 -9.80
C ALA A 225 25.97 -12.86 -8.39
N ALA A 226 25.88 -11.93 -7.45
CA ALA A 226 25.45 -12.21 -6.08
C ALA A 226 23.96 -12.60 -5.99
N SER A 227 23.11 -12.00 -6.82
CA SER A 227 21.65 -12.16 -6.74
C SER A 227 21.12 -13.31 -7.60
N PHE A 228 21.73 -13.54 -8.76
CA PHE A 228 21.21 -14.44 -9.80
C PHE A 228 22.22 -15.50 -10.26
N GLY A 229 23.46 -15.47 -9.74
CA GLY A 229 24.53 -16.39 -10.15
C GLY A 229 25.07 -16.13 -11.56
N VAL A 230 24.64 -15.04 -12.20
CA VAL A 230 24.99 -14.69 -13.58
C VAL A 230 25.47 -13.24 -13.64
N SER A 231 26.61 -12.99 -14.28
CA SER A 231 27.22 -11.64 -14.38
C SER A 231 26.98 -10.95 -15.73
N THR A 232 26.14 -11.50 -16.60
CA THR A 232 25.86 -10.92 -17.93
C THR A 232 24.84 -9.80 -17.86
N ILE A 233 25.19 -8.69 -18.51
CA ILE A 233 24.52 -7.40 -18.46
C ILE A 233 24.10 -6.97 -19.88
N LEU A 234 22.99 -6.26 -19.96
CA LEU A 234 22.41 -5.61 -21.13
C LEU A 234 22.49 -4.09 -20.95
N LEU A 235 22.68 -3.36 -22.05
CA LEU A 235 22.59 -1.90 -22.09
C LEU A 235 21.34 -1.50 -22.87
N GLU A 236 20.57 -0.56 -22.36
CA GLU A 236 19.39 -0.02 -23.02
C GLU A 236 19.36 1.49 -22.93
N LYS A 237 18.72 2.14 -23.90
CA LYS A 237 18.39 3.56 -23.78
C LYS A 237 17.49 3.77 -22.57
N TYR A 238 17.85 4.73 -21.71
CA TYR A 238 16.96 5.13 -20.63
C TYR A 238 15.92 6.12 -21.18
N ILE A 239 14.65 5.77 -21.06
CA ILE A 239 13.52 6.63 -21.40
C ILE A 239 13.28 7.57 -20.22
N THR A 240 13.28 8.88 -20.47
CA THR A 240 13.26 9.90 -19.40
C THR A 240 11.85 10.26 -18.94
N GLN A 241 10.86 10.22 -19.85
CA GLN A 241 9.45 10.44 -19.54
C GLN A 241 8.63 9.22 -19.98
N PRO A 242 8.66 8.12 -19.21
CA PRO A 242 8.05 6.87 -19.61
C PRO A 242 6.61 6.77 -19.12
N ARG A 243 5.70 6.37 -20.02
CA ARG A 243 4.43 5.76 -19.64
C ARG A 243 4.50 4.25 -19.76
N HIS A 244 4.02 3.56 -18.74
CA HIS A 244 3.91 2.11 -18.74
C HIS A 244 2.54 1.74 -19.31
N ILE A 245 2.52 1.39 -20.59
CA ILE A 245 1.30 1.01 -21.31
C ILE A 245 1.38 -0.47 -21.65
N GLU A 246 0.32 -1.20 -21.38
CA GLU A 246 0.28 -2.63 -21.62
C GLU A 246 -0.95 -3.03 -22.42
N VAL A 247 -0.85 -4.09 -23.21
CA VAL A 247 -1.93 -4.55 -24.09
C VAL A 247 -2.41 -5.92 -23.64
N GLN A 248 -3.71 -6.02 -23.37
CA GLN A 248 -4.35 -7.32 -23.15
C GLN A 248 -4.40 -8.08 -24.47
N ILE A 249 -3.84 -9.29 -24.49
CA ILE A 249 -3.99 -10.21 -25.62
C ILE A 249 -4.80 -11.44 -25.20
N PHE A 250 -5.40 -12.09 -26.20
CA PHE A 250 -6.05 -13.37 -26.04
C PHE A 250 -5.84 -14.22 -27.29
N GLY A 251 -5.30 -15.43 -27.11
CA GLY A 251 -5.15 -16.40 -28.19
C GLY A 251 -5.96 -17.66 -27.97
N ASP A 252 -6.36 -18.37 -29.02
CA ASP A 252 -6.88 -19.74 -28.93
C ASP A 252 -5.88 -20.79 -29.42
N LYS A 253 -6.20 -22.06 -29.14
CA LYS A 253 -5.40 -23.21 -29.61
C LYS A 253 -5.45 -23.42 -31.13
N HIS A 254 -6.23 -22.62 -31.85
CA HIS A 254 -6.41 -22.66 -33.31
C HIS A 254 -5.58 -21.59 -34.04
N GLY A 255 -4.73 -20.86 -33.31
CA GLY A 255 -3.80 -19.86 -33.85
C GLY A 255 -4.41 -18.48 -34.06
N LYS A 256 -5.67 -18.26 -33.65
CA LYS A 256 -6.27 -16.93 -33.66
C LYS A 256 -5.83 -16.18 -32.41
N VAL A 257 -5.38 -14.94 -32.61
CA VAL A 257 -4.97 -14.05 -31.53
C VAL A 257 -5.54 -12.66 -31.78
N LEU A 258 -6.08 -12.03 -30.74
CA LEU A 258 -6.60 -10.67 -30.75
C LEU A 258 -6.08 -9.87 -29.55
N HIS A 259 -6.20 -8.55 -29.62
CA HIS A 259 -5.99 -7.65 -28.49
C HIS A 259 -7.32 -7.07 -27.97
N LEU A 260 -7.41 -6.89 -26.67
CA LEU A 260 -8.55 -6.31 -25.94
C LEU A 260 -8.18 -4.94 -25.37
N TYR A 261 -7.59 -4.12 -26.24
CA TYR A 261 -7.09 -2.78 -25.94
C TYR A 261 -5.97 -2.72 -24.89
N GLU A 262 -5.53 -1.49 -24.65
CA GLU A 262 -4.43 -1.14 -23.77
C GLU A 262 -4.91 -0.65 -22.40
N ARG A 263 -4.02 -0.77 -21.41
CA ARG A 263 -4.13 -0.18 -20.08
C ARG A 263 -2.93 0.72 -19.82
N ASP A 264 -3.14 1.80 -19.06
CA ASP A 264 -2.06 2.60 -18.52
C ASP A 264 -1.86 2.26 -17.04
N CYS A 265 -0.66 1.78 -16.72
CA CYS A 265 -0.22 1.38 -15.38
C CYS A 265 0.93 2.26 -14.89
N SER A 266 1.07 3.49 -15.43
CA SER A 266 2.17 4.41 -15.11
C SER A 266 2.19 4.82 -13.64
N VAL A 267 1.04 4.91 -12.98
CA VAL A 267 0.99 5.29 -11.56
C VAL A 267 1.37 4.09 -10.69
N GLN A 268 2.65 4.03 -10.36
CA GLN A 268 3.28 2.95 -9.60
C GLN A 268 4.21 3.48 -8.50
N ARG A 269 4.42 2.70 -7.44
CA ARG A 269 5.36 2.97 -6.34
C ARG A 269 6.45 1.91 -6.33
N ARG A 270 7.71 2.27 -6.62
CA ARG A 270 8.84 1.30 -6.64
C ARG A 270 8.51 0.04 -7.45
N HIS A 271 7.95 0.23 -8.65
CA HIS A 271 7.49 -0.83 -9.56
C HIS A 271 6.24 -1.61 -9.10
N GLN A 272 5.57 -1.21 -8.01
CA GLN A 272 4.26 -1.72 -7.62
C GLN A 272 3.15 -0.87 -8.26
N LYS A 273 2.30 -1.43 -9.12
CA LYS A 273 1.15 -0.73 -9.71
C LYS A 273 0.14 -0.33 -8.62
N ILE A 274 -0.38 0.90 -8.67
CA ILE A 274 -1.24 1.48 -7.63
C ILE A 274 -2.62 1.86 -8.19
N ILE A 275 -2.65 2.61 -9.29
CA ILE A 275 -3.86 2.93 -10.05
C ILE A 275 -3.63 2.62 -11.52
N GLU A 276 -4.55 1.88 -12.10
CA GLU A 276 -4.57 1.48 -13.50
C GLU A 276 -5.79 2.08 -14.20
N GLU A 277 -5.66 2.36 -15.49
CA GLU A 277 -6.78 2.86 -16.28
C GLU A 277 -6.86 2.24 -17.67
N ALA A 278 -8.08 2.09 -18.19
CA ALA A 278 -8.33 1.59 -19.54
C ALA A 278 -9.48 2.37 -20.20
N PRO A 279 -9.36 2.78 -21.47
CA PRO A 279 -8.13 2.78 -22.28
C PRO A 279 -7.08 3.76 -21.72
N ALA A 280 -5.85 3.72 -22.24
CA ALA A 280 -4.82 4.67 -21.84
C ALA A 280 -5.24 6.12 -22.17
N SER A 281 -5.11 7.03 -21.21
CA SER A 281 -5.50 8.43 -21.38
C SER A 281 -4.63 9.14 -22.42
N CYS A 282 -5.23 9.94 -23.29
CA CYS A 282 -4.52 10.80 -24.23
C CYS A 282 -4.77 12.27 -23.86
N ASN A 283 -3.91 12.87 -23.04
CA ASN A 283 -4.07 14.30 -22.77
C ASN A 283 -3.22 15.11 -23.72
N GLY A 284 -3.90 15.87 -24.58
CA GLY A 284 -3.72 17.31 -24.79
C GLY A 284 -2.35 17.91 -25.10
N ASN A 285 -1.27 17.13 -25.19
CA ASN A 285 0.05 17.62 -25.55
C ASN A 285 0.07 17.95 -27.05
N PRO A 286 0.29 19.20 -27.48
CA PRO A 286 0.29 19.56 -28.91
C PRO A 286 1.34 18.79 -29.74
N LEU A 287 2.33 18.14 -29.11
CA LEU A 287 3.35 17.34 -29.76
C LEU A 287 3.02 15.83 -29.82
N VAL A 288 2.02 15.37 -29.07
CA VAL A 288 1.39 14.06 -29.20
C VAL A 288 -0.08 14.34 -29.43
N GLN A 289 -0.47 14.49 -30.71
CA GLN A 289 -1.79 14.93 -31.14
C GLN A 289 -2.93 14.36 -30.27
N PRO A 290 -4.09 15.05 -30.14
CA PRO A 290 -5.13 14.80 -29.11
C PRO A 290 -5.77 13.41 -29.09
N ASN A 291 -5.33 12.54 -29.99
CA ASN A 291 -5.59 11.14 -29.97
C ASN A 291 -4.23 10.48 -29.71
N VAL A 292 -4.16 9.53 -28.78
CA VAL A 292 -3.55 8.27 -29.20
C VAL A 292 -4.31 7.93 -30.48
N SER A 293 -3.75 8.30 -31.65
CA SER A 293 -4.46 8.20 -32.92
C SER A 293 -4.97 6.78 -32.97
N ASN A 294 -6.16 6.57 -33.53
CA ASN A 294 -6.63 5.21 -33.75
C ASN A 294 -5.51 4.35 -34.36
N ASP A 295 -4.61 4.99 -35.13
CA ASP A 295 -3.35 4.45 -35.63
C ASP A 295 -2.34 4.02 -34.55
N PHE A 296 -2.00 4.83 -33.54
CA PHE A 296 -1.07 4.41 -32.47
C PHE A 296 -1.60 3.20 -31.70
N ARG A 297 -2.88 3.25 -31.30
CA ARG A 297 -3.52 2.12 -30.62
C ARG A 297 -3.56 0.88 -31.50
N THR A 298 -3.86 1.06 -32.78
CA THR A 298 -3.83 -0.03 -33.76
C THR A 298 -2.43 -0.61 -33.90
N HIS A 299 -1.39 0.22 -34.03
CA HIS A 299 0.00 -0.23 -34.14
C HIS A 299 0.48 -0.94 -32.87
N LEU A 300 0.15 -0.41 -31.69
CA LEU A 300 0.47 -1.02 -30.40
C LEU A 300 -0.22 -2.37 -30.24
N GLY A 301 -1.53 -2.43 -30.55
CA GLY A 301 -2.31 -3.67 -30.54
C GLY A 301 -1.80 -4.71 -31.54
N GLN A 302 -1.46 -4.30 -32.75
CA GLN A 302 -0.86 -5.16 -33.76
C GLN A 302 0.51 -5.68 -33.33
N ALA A 303 1.36 -4.84 -32.74
CA ALA A 303 2.64 -5.27 -32.19
C ALA A 303 2.46 -6.32 -31.09
N ALA A 304 1.48 -6.14 -30.20
CA ALA A 304 1.16 -7.13 -29.16
C ALA A 304 0.63 -8.45 -29.74
N VAL A 305 -0.22 -8.41 -30.77
CA VAL A 305 -0.69 -9.61 -31.47
C VAL A 305 0.45 -10.32 -32.20
N SER A 306 1.37 -9.57 -32.83
CA SER A 306 2.56 -10.13 -33.47
C SER A 306 3.49 -10.80 -32.45
N ALA A 307 3.71 -10.17 -31.28
CA ALA A 307 4.46 -10.74 -30.17
C ALA A 307 3.89 -12.10 -29.75
N ALA A 308 2.58 -12.14 -29.50
CA ALA A 308 1.86 -13.36 -29.11
C ALA A 308 1.95 -14.48 -30.16
N LYS A 309 1.77 -14.13 -31.44
CA LYS A 309 1.88 -15.10 -32.54
C LYS A 309 3.29 -15.67 -32.67
N ALA A 310 4.32 -14.87 -32.43
CA ALA A 310 5.73 -15.29 -32.54
C ALA A 310 6.10 -16.41 -31.58
N VAL A 311 5.38 -16.55 -30.46
CA VAL A 311 5.62 -17.58 -29.43
C VAL A 311 4.52 -18.65 -29.39
N GLY A 312 3.59 -18.64 -30.36
CA GLY A 312 2.46 -19.58 -30.39
C GLY A 312 1.54 -19.44 -29.17
N TYR A 313 1.33 -18.21 -28.68
CA TYR A 313 0.59 -17.94 -27.46
C TYR A 313 -0.90 -18.30 -27.59
N HIS A 314 -1.48 -18.86 -26.53
CA HIS A 314 -2.92 -19.01 -26.35
C HIS A 314 -3.30 -18.66 -24.90
N ASN A 315 -4.61 -18.56 -24.64
CA ASN A 315 -5.19 -18.08 -23.39
C ASN A 315 -4.93 -16.55 -23.18
N ALA A 316 -5.15 -16.04 -21.98
CA ALA A 316 -4.92 -14.63 -21.64
C ALA A 316 -3.44 -14.33 -21.44
N GLY A 317 -2.99 -13.15 -21.88
CA GLY A 317 -1.64 -12.66 -21.65
C GLY A 317 -1.58 -11.14 -21.74
N THR A 318 -0.47 -10.54 -21.33
CA THR A 318 -0.28 -9.09 -21.45
C THR A 318 1.10 -8.77 -21.99
N VAL A 319 1.16 -7.92 -23.00
CA VAL A 319 2.41 -7.41 -23.56
C VAL A 319 2.64 -6.01 -23.00
N GLU A 320 3.71 -5.83 -22.24
CA GLU A 320 4.05 -4.55 -21.59
C GLU A 320 4.98 -3.73 -22.50
N PHE A 321 4.64 -2.45 -22.65
CA PHE A 321 5.40 -1.49 -23.42
C PHE A 321 5.77 -0.27 -22.56
N ILE A 322 6.94 0.28 -22.87
CA ILE A 322 7.32 1.61 -22.43
C ILE A 322 7.05 2.59 -23.56
N VAL A 323 6.25 3.62 -23.30
CA VAL A 323 5.95 4.68 -24.25
C VAL A 323 6.75 5.91 -23.85
N ASP A 324 7.61 6.38 -24.75
CA ASP A 324 8.34 7.62 -24.59
C ASP A 324 7.46 8.79 -25.01
N THR A 325 7.02 9.60 -24.04
CA THR A 325 6.13 10.73 -24.32
C THR A 325 6.82 11.87 -25.08
N VAL A 326 8.15 11.88 -25.14
CA VAL A 326 8.92 12.89 -25.88
C VAL A 326 8.94 12.56 -27.37
N SER A 327 9.28 11.31 -27.74
CA SER A 327 9.34 10.87 -29.14
C SER A 327 8.02 10.34 -29.70
N GLY A 328 7.06 10.00 -28.82
CA GLY A 328 5.81 9.33 -29.17
C GLY A 328 5.98 7.87 -29.61
N GLN A 329 7.18 7.29 -29.42
CA GLN A 329 7.46 5.90 -29.75
C GLN A 329 7.15 4.97 -28.57
N PHE A 330 6.85 3.72 -28.88
CA PHE A 330 6.69 2.66 -27.89
C PHE A 330 7.70 1.55 -28.13
N TYR A 331 8.09 0.89 -27.04
CA TYR A 331 9.08 -0.18 -27.07
C TYR A 331 8.65 -1.33 -26.14
N PHE A 332 8.83 -2.55 -26.61
CA PHE A 332 8.57 -3.76 -25.83
C PHE A 332 9.46 -3.81 -24.58
N MET A 333 8.83 -4.03 -23.44
CA MET A 333 9.51 -4.30 -22.17
C MET A 333 9.58 -5.80 -21.91
N GLU A 334 8.41 -6.41 -21.74
CA GLU A 334 8.26 -7.83 -21.44
C GLU A 334 6.85 -8.32 -21.79
N MET A 335 6.64 -9.62 -21.65
CA MET A 335 5.35 -10.26 -21.86
C MET A 335 5.04 -11.11 -20.64
N ASN A 336 3.99 -10.73 -19.91
CA ASN A 336 3.51 -11.47 -18.76
C ASN A 336 2.58 -12.59 -19.25
N THR A 337 2.96 -13.82 -18.94
CA THR A 337 2.38 -15.04 -19.53
C THR A 337 1.23 -15.58 -18.68
N ARG A 338 0.34 -14.67 -18.27
CA ARG A 338 -0.77 -14.91 -17.34
C ARG A 338 -1.85 -13.85 -17.47
N LEU A 339 -2.96 -14.06 -16.78
CA LEU A 339 -3.92 -13.00 -16.51
C LEU A 339 -3.25 -11.91 -15.64
N GLN A 340 -3.46 -10.64 -15.96
CA GLN A 340 -2.99 -9.54 -15.13
C GLN A 340 -3.95 -9.25 -13.98
N VAL A 341 -3.43 -8.66 -12.91
CA VAL A 341 -4.24 -8.32 -11.72
C VAL A 341 -5.31 -7.30 -12.12
N GLU A 342 -4.93 -6.33 -12.93
CA GLU A 342 -5.68 -5.21 -13.48
C GLU A 342 -6.51 -5.55 -14.72
N HIS A 343 -6.74 -6.84 -15.01
CA HIS A 343 -7.64 -7.25 -16.09
C HIS A 343 -9.09 -6.70 -15.94
N PRO A 344 -9.64 -6.41 -14.74
CA PRO A 344 -11.00 -5.88 -14.64
C PRO A 344 -11.21 -4.54 -15.36
N VAL A 345 -10.21 -3.65 -15.44
CA VAL A 345 -10.39 -2.40 -16.22
C VAL A 345 -10.59 -2.69 -17.70
N THR A 346 -9.95 -3.73 -18.23
CA THR A 346 -10.18 -4.21 -19.60
C THR A 346 -11.59 -4.78 -19.73
N GLU A 347 -12.02 -5.64 -18.80
CA GLU A 347 -13.38 -6.22 -18.81
C GLU A 347 -14.46 -5.15 -18.81
N MET A 348 -14.30 -4.09 -18.01
CA MET A 348 -15.29 -3.01 -17.90
C MET A 348 -15.45 -2.20 -19.19
N ILE A 349 -14.41 -2.08 -20.04
CA ILE A 349 -14.50 -1.35 -21.31
C ILE A 349 -14.87 -2.23 -22.51
N VAL A 350 -14.63 -3.55 -22.43
CA VAL A 350 -14.95 -4.50 -23.50
C VAL A 350 -16.20 -5.34 -23.24
N GLY A 351 -16.71 -5.37 -22.00
CA GLY A 351 -17.88 -6.16 -21.62
C GLY A 351 -17.73 -7.66 -21.83
N GLN A 352 -16.51 -8.19 -21.69
CA GLN A 352 -16.20 -9.62 -21.78
C GLN A 352 -15.62 -10.12 -20.46
N ASP A 353 -15.92 -11.37 -20.13
CA ASP A 353 -15.34 -12.09 -19.00
C ASP A 353 -14.11 -12.85 -19.48
N LEU A 354 -12.93 -12.39 -19.05
CA LEU A 354 -11.67 -12.95 -19.51
C LEU A 354 -11.44 -14.33 -18.92
N VAL A 355 -11.84 -14.57 -17.67
CA VAL A 355 -11.63 -15.86 -17.02
C VAL A 355 -12.55 -16.92 -17.60
N GLU A 356 -13.78 -16.57 -17.94
CA GLU A 356 -14.67 -17.41 -18.74
C GLU A 356 -14.01 -17.80 -20.07
N TRP A 357 -13.43 -16.83 -20.79
CA TRP A 357 -12.69 -17.11 -22.03
C TRP A 357 -11.47 -17.99 -21.79
N GLN A 358 -10.77 -17.84 -20.66
CA GLN A 358 -9.60 -18.67 -20.35
C GLN A 358 -10.00 -20.13 -20.24
N ILE A 359 -11.11 -20.42 -19.56
CA ILE A 359 -11.67 -21.77 -19.40
C ILE A 359 -12.10 -22.33 -20.77
N ARG A 360 -12.90 -21.59 -21.55
CA ARG A 360 -13.36 -22.02 -22.88
C ARG A 360 -12.21 -22.35 -23.83
N VAL A 361 -11.21 -21.48 -23.91
CA VAL A 361 -10.02 -21.70 -24.76
C VAL A 361 -9.19 -22.88 -24.27
N ALA A 362 -9.04 -23.04 -22.95
CA ALA A 362 -8.34 -24.19 -22.39
C ALA A 362 -9.04 -25.51 -22.76
N SER A 363 -10.38 -25.52 -22.80
CA SER A 363 -11.23 -26.61 -23.30
C SER A 363 -11.18 -26.82 -24.82
N GLY A 364 -10.44 -26.00 -25.56
CA GLY A 364 -10.24 -26.13 -27.00
C GLY A 364 -11.26 -25.37 -27.86
N GLU A 365 -12.09 -24.52 -27.27
CA GLU A 365 -13.00 -23.65 -28.04
C GLU A 365 -12.23 -22.55 -28.79
N HIS A 366 -12.88 -22.00 -29.82
CA HIS A 366 -12.40 -20.83 -30.55
C HIS A 366 -12.76 -19.53 -29.81
N LEU A 367 -12.01 -18.45 -30.08
CA LEU A 367 -12.40 -17.13 -29.59
C LEU A 367 -13.75 -16.68 -30.18
N PRO A 368 -14.70 -16.22 -29.34
CA PRO A 368 -16.09 -15.97 -29.73
C PRO A 368 -16.26 -14.78 -30.69
N ILE A 369 -15.29 -13.86 -30.72
CA ILE A 369 -15.32 -12.64 -31.55
C ILE A 369 -14.02 -12.45 -32.32
N SER A 370 -14.06 -11.69 -33.41
CA SER A 370 -12.88 -11.25 -34.17
C SER A 370 -12.36 -9.90 -33.67
N GLN A 371 -11.15 -9.50 -34.11
CA GLN A 371 -10.54 -8.23 -33.71
C GLN A 371 -11.43 -7.01 -34.02
N SER A 372 -12.15 -7.02 -35.13
CA SER A 372 -13.03 -5.93 -35.54
C SER A 372 -14.34 -5.87 -34.75
N GLN A 373 -14.65 -6.92 -33.99
CA GLN A 373 -15.84 -7.04 -33.15
C GLN A 373 -15.56 -6.73 -31.68
N VAL A 374 -14.30 -6.50 -31.29
CA VAL A 374 -13.94 -6.13 -29.92
C VAL A 374 -14.52 -4.73 -29.63
N PRO A 375 -15.45 -4.60 -28.68
CA PRO A 375 -16.06 -3.31 -28.39
C PRO A 375 -15.14 -2.47 -27.49
N LEU A 376 -15.25 -1.14 -27.62
CA LEU A 376 -14.62 -0.17 -26.72
C LEU A 376 -15.69 0.81 -26.24
N SER A 377 -16.03 0.72 -24.95
CA SER A 377 -17.06 1.58 -24.34
C SER A 377 -16.57 2.22 -23.05
N GLY A 378 -16.69 3.54 -22.98
CA GLY A 378 -16.37 4.32 -21.79
C GLY A 378 -14.90 4.25 -21.38
N HIS A 379 -14.68 4.43 -20.07
CA HIS A 379 -13.38 4.46 -19.42
C HIS A 379 -13.49 3.81 -18.05
N ALA A 380 -12.47 3.06 -17.64
CA ALA A 380 -12.39 2.42 -16.35
C ALA A 380 -11.12 2.81 -15.60
N PHE A 381 -11.23 2.88 -14.28
CA PHE A 381 -10.11 2.97 -13.35
C PHE A 381 -10.15 1.79 -12.39
N GLU A 382 -8.98 1.29 -12.01
CA GLU A 382 -8.82 0.38 -10.88
C GLU A 382 -7.87 1.00 -9.87
N ALA A 383 -8.20 0.87 -8.59
CA ALA A 383 -7.32 1.22 -7.49
C ALA A 383 -7.08 -0.01 -6.61
N ARG A 384 -5.80 -0.32 -6.37
CA ARG A 384 -5.40 -1.42 -5.49
C ARG A 384 -5.40 -0.98 -4.04
N ILE A 385 -6.31 -1.54 -3.26
CA ILE A 385 -6.43 -1.27 -1.84
C ILE A 385 -5.46 -2.20 -1.09
N TYR A 386 -4.44 -1.62 -0.48
CA TYR A 386 -3.40 -2.33 0.28
C TYR A 386 -3.49 -2.04 1.78
N ALA A 387 -3.22 -3.07 2.57
CA ALA A 387 -2.85 -2.99 3.97
C ALA A 387 -1.40 -2.49 4.09
N GLU A 388 -1.20 -1.17 3.95
CA GLU A 388 0.10 -0.51 4.03
C GLU A 388 0.02 0.78 4.87
N ASN A 389 1.06 1.03 5.66
CA ASN A 389 1.24 2.27 6.39
C ASN A 389 1.98 3.30 5.52
N VAL A 390 1.22 4.13 4.81
CA VAL A 390 1.75 5.14 3.86
C VAL A 390 2.71 6.15 4.54
N PRO A 391 2.36 6.78 5.68
CA PRO A 391 3.25 7.73 6.35
C PRO A 391 4.60 7.12 6.77
N LYS A 392 4.63 5.83 7.13
CA LYS A 392 5.87 5.11 7.46
C LYS A 392 6.61 4.58 6.22
N GLY A 393 6.35 5.12 5.04
CA GLY A 393 7.00 4.71 3.80
C GLY A 393 6.39 3.46 3.18
N PHE A 394 5.06 3.31 3.30
CA PHE A 394 4.26 2.20 2.80
C PHE A 394 4.71 0.84 3.32
N LEU A 395 5.00 0.75 4.62
CA LEU A 395 5.32 -0.54 5.23
C LEU A 395 4.07 -1.43 5.22
N PRO A 396 4.16 -2.70 4.80
CA PRO A 396 3.04 -3.62 4.88
C PRO A 396 2.53 -3.75 6.32
N ALA A 397 1.21 -3.80 6.45
CA ALA A 397 0.52 -3.92 7.72
C ALA A 397 -0.17 -5.27 7.84
N THR A 398 -0.21 -5.78 9.07
CA THR A 398 -0.86 -7.05 9.41
C THR A 398 -1.81 -6.83 10.58
N GLY A 399 -2.88 -7.61 10.64
CA GLY A 399 -3.89 -7.46 11.67
C GLY A 399 -5.25 -7.96 11.26
N VAL A 400 -6.21 -7.81 12.16
CA VAL A 400 -7.60 -8.19 11.95
C VAL A 400 -8.35 -7.01 11.34
N LEU A 401 -9.17 -7.28 10.33
CA LEU A 401 -10.10 -6.32 9.75
C LEU A 401 -11.34 -6.18 10.65
N HIS A 402 -11.24 -5.37 11.71
CA HIS A 402 -12.33 -5.19 12.67
C HIS A 402 -13.57 -4.50 12.08
N HIS A 403 -13.34 -3.63 11.10
CA HIS A 403 -14.39 -3.03 10.27
C HIS A 403 -13.94 -3.12 8.82
N TYR A 404 -14.80 -3.67 7.97
CA TYR A 404 -14.54 -3.76 6.55
C TYR A 404 -15.84 -3.52 5.80
N HIS A 405 -16.01 -2.28 5.33
CA HIS A 405 -17.19 -1.85 4.61
C HIS A 405 -16.75 -1.23 3.28
N HIS A 406 -16.80 -2.05 2.24
CA HIS A 406 -16.56 -1.59 0.87
C HIS A 406 -17.79 -0.90 0.30
N VAL A 407 -17.62 -0.25 -0.86
CA VAL A 407 -18.72 0.42 -1.55
C VAL A 407 -19.72 -0.56 -2.17
N PRO A 408 -21.01 -0.20 -2.29
CA PRO A 408 -21.99 -1.03 -2.96
C PRO A 408 -21.62 -1.29 -4.43
N VAL A 409 -21.67 -2.55 -4.83
CA VAL A 409 -21.42 -2.98 -6.21
C VAL A 409 -22.59 -2.54 -7.10
N SER A 410 -22.28 -2.08 -8.31
CA SER A 410 -23.24 -1.67 -9.33
C SER A 410 -22.66 -1.95 -10.72
N PRO A 411 -23.42 -1.81 -11.82
CA PRO A 411 -22.86 -1.96 -13.17
C PRO A 411 -21.67 -1.03 -13.48
N GLN A 412 -21.48 0.04 -12.71
CA GLN A 412 -20.40 1.02 -12.87
C GLN A 412 -19.32 0.90 -11.77
N VAL A 413 -19.52 0.04 -10.77
CA VAL A 413 -18.63 -0.10 -9.59
C VAL A 413 -18.49 -1.58 -9.28
N ARG A 414 -17.29 -2.12 -9.44
CA ARG A 414 -16.93 -3.51 -9.13
C ARG A 414 -15.89 -3.50 -8.02
N VAL A 415 -16.07 -4.39 -7.04
CA VAL A 415 -15.11 -4.60 -5.96
C VAL A 415 -14.72 -6.08 -6.00
N GLU A 416 -13.44 -6.35 -6.20
CA GLU A 416 -12.89 -7.70 -6.06
C GLU A 416 -12.10 -7.77 -4.77
N THR A 417 -12.43 -8.73 -3.91
CA THR A 417 -11.80 -8.87 -2.60
C THR A 417 -11.59 -10.33 -2.25
N GLY A 418 -10.54 -10.60 -1.47
CA GLY A 418 -10.21 -11.92 -0.94
C GLY A 418 -10.36 -12.00 0.58
N VAL A 419 -10.93 -10.96 1.20
CA VAL A 419 -11.07 -10.82 2.65
C VAL A 419 -12.47 -10.37 3.01
N GLU A 420 -12.89 -10.70 4.22
CA GLU A 420 -14.14 -10.25 4.84
C GLU A 420 -13.85 -9.54 6.17
N GLN A 421 -14.87 -8.87 6.72
CA GLN A 421 -14.79 -8.35 8.07
C GLN A 421 -14.51 -9.50 9.06
N GLY A 422 -13.53 -9.30 9.94
CA GLY A 422 -13.05 -10.30 10.89
C GLY A 422 -11.88 -11.14 10.39
N ASP A 423 -11.56 -11.11 9.10
CA ASP A 423 -10.39 -11.83 8.58
C ASP A 423 -9.07 -11.19 9.06
N THR A 424 -8.02 -12.01 9.08
CA THR A 424 -6.67 -11.58 9.44
C THR A 424 -5.80 -11.42 8.20
N VAL A 425 -5.29 -10.21 7.96
CA VAL A 425 -4.23 -9.97 6.99
C VAL A 425 -2.91 -10.48 7.58
N SER A 426 -2.45 -11.63 7.08
CA SER A 426 -1.25 -12.30 7.58
C SER A 426 0.04 -11.76 6.94
N MET A 427 1.18 -11.96 7.61
CA MET A 427 2.50 -11.59 7.08
C MET A 427 2.99 -12.45 5.89
N HIS A 428 2.30 -13.55 5.59
CA HIS A 428 2.76 -14.57 4.64
C HIS A 428 2.42 -14.26 3.19
N TYR A 429 1.43 -13.40 2.95
CA TYR A 429 0.88 -13.12 1.62
C TYR A 429 0.95 -11.64 1.27
N ASP A 430 0.46 -11.31 0.09
CA ASP A 430 0.40 -9.96 -0.43
C ASP A 430 -0.56 -9.07 0.40
N PRO A 431 -0.25 -7.76 0.58
CA PRO A 431 -1.08 -6.88 1.41
C PRO A 431 -2.35 -6.38 0.71
N MET A 432 -2.60 -6.76 -0.55
CA MET A 432 -3.79 -6.34 -1.27
C MET A 432 -5.04 -6.95 -0.67
N ILE A 433 -5.92 -6.09 -0.14
CA ILE A 433 -7.20 -6.51 0.45
C ILE A 433 -8.35 -6.44 -0.56
N ALA A 434 -8.29 -5.49 -1.51
CA ALA A 434 -9.30 -5.35 -2.54
C ALA A 434 -8.78 -4.63 -3.79
N LYS A 435 -9.49 -4.81 -4.90
CA LYS A 435 -9.41 -3.98 -6.10
C LYS A 435 -10.74 -3.25 -6.26
N LEU A 436 -10.68 -1.92 -6.27
CA LEU A 436 -11.84 -1.08 -6.53
C LEU A 436 -11.80 -0.66 -8.00
N VAL A 437 -12.76 -1.13 -8.78
CA VAL A 437 -12.86 -0.87 -10.21
C VAL A 437 -14.10 -0.03 -10.47
N VAL A 438 -13.95 1.08 -11.19
CA VAL A 438 -15.06 1.94 -11.57
C VAL A 438 -15.08 2.16 -13.07
N TRP A 439 -16.27 2.41 -13.61
CA TRP A 439 -16.47 2.73 -15.01
C TRP A 439 -17.31 4.01 -15.16
N GLY A 440 -17.04 4.76 -16.23
CA GLY A 440 -17.85 5.90 -16.65
C GLY A 440 -17.82 6.08 -18.17
N GLU A 441 -18.73 6.89 -18.69
CA GLU A 441 -18.84 7.16 -20.14
C GLU A 441 -17.58 7.81 -20.74
N ASN A 442 -16.79 8.46 -19.89
CA ASN A 442 -15.49 9.04 -20.22
C ASN A 442 -14.60 9.06 -18.97
N ARG A 443 -13.31 9.35 -19.16
CA ARG A 443 -12.32 9.40 -18.08
C ARG A 443 -12.72 10.30 -16.92
N ALA A 444 -13.26 11.49 -17.19
CA ALA A 444 -13.66 12.42 -16.14
C ALA A 444 -14.82 11.88 -15.29
N ALA A 445 -15.83 11.27 -15.93
CA ALA A 445 -16.94 10.62 -15.22
C ALA A 445 -16.47 9.42 -14.38
N ALA A 446 -15.58 8.58 -14.93
CA ALA A 446 -14.98 7.47 -14.19
C ALA A 446 -14.14 7.97 -13.00
N LEU A 447 -13.40 9.07 -13.15
CA LEU A 447 -12.59 9.66 -12.09
C LEU A 447 -13.44 10.25 -10.95
N VAL A 448 -14.56 10.92 -11.27
CA VAL A 448 -15.52 11.38 -10.25
C VAL A 448 -16.04 10.18 -9.45
N LYS A 449 -16.36 9.08 -10.14
CA LYS A 449 -16.81 7.84 -9.49
C LYS A 449 -15.73 7.20 -8.61
N LEU A 450 -14.48 7.16 -9.08
CA LEU A 450 -13.35 6.64 -8.32
C LEU A 450 -13.20 7.39 -6.99
N LYS A 451 -13.22 8.73 -7.04
CA LYS A 451 -13.09 9.59 -5.86
C LYS A 451 -14.22 9.36 -4.86
N ASP A 452 -15.46 9.33 -5.35
CA ASP A 452 -16.65 9.07 -4.52
C ASP A 452 -16.58 7.69 -3.85
N CYS A 453 -16.15 6.67 -4.59
CA CYS A 453 -16.02 5.32 -4.06
C CYS A 453 -14.89 5.22 -3.03
N LEU A 454 -13.72 5.81 -3.30
CA LEU A 454 -12.60 5.84 -2.35
C LEU A 454 -12.97 6.57 -1.04
N SER A 455 -13.74 7.66 -1.11
CA SER A 455 -14.20 8.35 0.12
C SER A 455 -15.18 7.54 0.97
N LYS A 456 -15.84 6.54 0.38
CA LYS A 456 -16.84 5.70 1.06
C LYS A 456 -16.29 4.32 1.44
N PHE A 457 -15.05 4.00 1.05
CA PHE A 457 -14.42 2.72 1.38
C PHE A 457 -13.83 2.79 2.80
N GLN A 458 -14.36 1.98 3.71
CA GLN A 458 -14.01 2.04 5.14
C GLN A 458 -13.32 0.76 5.58
N VAL A 459 -12.15 0.90 6.20
CA VAL A 459 -11.38 -0.20 6.77
C VAL A 459 -10.80 0.22 8.11
N ALA A 460 -11.01 -0.57 9.16
CA ALA A 460 -10.36 -0.40 10.46
C ALA A 460 -9.75 -1.68 11.00
N GLY A 461 -8.75 -1.50 11.87
CA GLY A 461 -7.96 -2.56 12.50
C GLY A 461 -6.51 -2.62 12.01
N LEU A 462 -6.23 -2.03 10.85
CA LEU A 462 -4.90 -1.86 10.28
C LEU A 462 -4.84 -0.64 9.36
N PRO A 463 -3.67 0.00 9.16
CA PRO A 463 -3.51 1.12 8.24
C PRO A 463 -3.64 0.66 6.77
N THR A 464 -4.20 1.54 5.93
CA THR A 464 -4.39 1.27 4.50
C THR A 464 -3.92 2.44 3.63
N ASN A 465 -3.79 2.19 2.33
CA ASN A 465 -3.44 3.22 1.35
C ASN A 465 -4.65 4.02 0.80
N ILE A 466 -5.87 3.85 1.31
CA ILE A 466 -7.10 4.47 0.75
C ILE A 466 -7.01 6.00 0.71
N ASN A 467 -6.58 6.62 1.81
CA ASN A 467 -6.43 8.09 1.88
C ASN A 467 -5.39 8.60 0.88
N PHE A 468 -4.31 7.83 0.66
CA PHE A 468 -3.29 8.15 -0.35
C PHE A 468 -3.87 8.06 -1.77
N LEU A 469 -4.61 7.00 -2.08
CA LEU A 469 -5.28 6.83 -3.36
C LEU A 469 -6.26 7.98 -3.65
N LEU A 470 -7.04 8.39 -2.65
CA LEU A 470 -7.97 9.52 -2.79
C LEU A 470 -7.22 10.84 -3.04
N LYS A 471 -6.10 11.06 -2.35
CA LYS A 471 -5.25 12.25 -2.54
C LYS A 471 -4.63 12.26 -3.94
N LEU A 472 -4.13 11.12 -4.40
CA LEU A 472 -3.59 10.93 -5.75
C LEU A 472 -4.65 11.17 -6.82
N ALA A 473 -5.84 10.56 -6.69
CA ALA A 473 -6.95 10.75 -7.61
C ALA A 473 -7.41 12.21 -7.68
N ASN A 474 -7.26 12.98 -6.60
CA ASN A 474 -7.54 14.40 -6.55
C ASN A 474 -6.41 15.29 -7.08
N HIS A 475 -5.21 14.76 -7.32
CA HIS A 475 -4.08 15.53 -7.83
C HIS A 475 -4.34 16.07 -9.25
N ARG A 476 -4.00 17.35 -9.50
CA ARG A 476 -4.29 18.03 -10.77
C ARG A 476 -3.63 17.34 -11.97
N ALA A 477 -2.37 16.93 -11.83
CA ALA A 477 -1.67 16.21 -12.90
C ALA A 477 -2.35 14.88 -13.25
N PHE A 478 -2.87 14.15 -12.25
CA PHE A 478 -3.60 12.91 -12.51
C PHE A 478 -4.95 13.17 -13.19
N GLN A 479 -5.68 14.22 -12.78
CA GLN A 479 -6.93 14.64 -13.43
C GLN A 479 -6.72 15.01 -14.90
N ASN A 480 -5.63 15.72 -15.17
CA ASN A 480 -5.17 16.05 -16.51
C ASN A 480 -4.51 14.87 -17.23
N GLY A 481 -4.42 13.70 -16.59
CA GLY A 481 -3.70 12.49 -17.04
C GLY A 481 -2.30 12.74 -17.58
N ASP A 482 -1.60 13.69 -16.94
CA ASP A 482 -0.15 13.90 -17.04
C ASP A 482 0.52 12.86 -16.14
N VAL A 483 0.47 11.59 -16.57
CA VAL A 483 0.97 10.43 -15.81
C VAL A 483 2.24 9.87 -16.42
N GLU A 484 3.16 9.44 -15.56
CA GLU A 484 4.42 8.77 -15.92
C GLU A 484 4.87 7.85 -14.78
N THR A 485 5.83 6.96 -15.04
CA THR A 485 6.27 5.94 -14.08
C THR A 485 6.87 6.46 -12.77
N HIS A 486 7.26 7.74 -12.73
CA HIS A 486 7.82 8.43 -11.55
C HIS A 486 6.86 9.44 -10.94
N PHE A 487 5.55 9.33 -11.23
CA PHE A 487 4.53 10.30 -10.79
C PHE A 487 4.55 10.54 -9.27
N ILE A 488 4.65 9.47 -8.47
CA ILE A 488 4.63 9.57 -6.99
C ILE A 488 5.90 10.25 -6.48
N GLU A 489 7.05 9.95 -7.07
CA GLU A 489 8.33 10.57 -6.75
C GLU A 489 8.36 12.06 -7.14
N HIS A 490 7.82 12.42 -8.31
CA HIS A 490 7.76 13.80 -8.80
C HIS A 490 6.83 14.69 -7.96
N PHE A 491 5.67 14.16 -7.57
CA PHE A 491 4.68 14.90 -6.77
C PHE A 491 4.72 14.53 -5.28
N LYS A 492 5.89 14.10 -4.77
CA LYS A 492 6.05 13.66 -3.39
C LYS A 492 5.62 14.74 -2.38
N ASP A 493 6.01 15.98 -2.59
CA ASP A 493 5.70 17.07 -1.66
C ASP A 493 4.21 17.40 -1.63
N ASP A 494 3.50 17.16 -2.74
CA ASP A 494 2.06 17.33 -2.83
C ASP A 494 1.31 16.13 -2.25
N LEU A 495 1.81 14.90 -2.45
CA LEU A 495 1.16 13.64 -2.07
C LEU A 495 1.42 13.23 -0.62
N PHE A 496 2.54 13.64 0.00
CA PHE A 496 2.83 13.39 1.41
C PHE A 496 2.71 14.67 2.22
N VAL A 497 2.43 14.57 3.53
CA VAL A 497 2.38 15.75 4.40
C VAL A 497 3.79 16.07 4.85
N ASP A 498 4.25 17.30 4.59
CA ASP A 498 5.52 17.80 5.14
C ASP A 498 5.32 18.23 6.60
N THR A 499 5.88 17.42 7.49
CA THR A 499 5.86 17.62 8.95
C THR A 499 6.62 18.85 9.43
N SER A 500 7.47 19.44 8.57
CA SER A 500 8.25 20.63 8.91
C SER A 500 7.45 21.94 8.82
N ASN A 501 6.23 21.89 8.27
CA ASN A 501 5.38 23.07 8.07
C ASN A 501 4.37 23.28 9.22
N SER A 502 4.67 24.23 10.10
CA SER A 502 3.85 24.58 11.28
C SER A 502 2.38 24.89 10.96
N LEU A 503 2.08 25.51 9.81
CA LEU A 503 0.69 25.88 9.43
C LEU A 503 -0.13 24.66 9.00
N LEU A 504 0.52 23.63 8.45
CA LEU A 504 -0.13 22.37 8.11
C LEU A 504 -0.42 21.56 9.38
N VAL A 505 0.49 21.58 10.35
CA VAL A 505 0.31 20.89 11.65
C VAL A 505 -0.92 21.43 12.40
N ASP A 506 -1.12 22.76 12.43
CA ASP A 506 -2.29 23.36 13.09
C ASP A 506 -3.61 22.96 12.40
N LYS A 507 -3.63 22.90 11.06
CA LYS A 507 -4.79 22.44 10.30
C LYS A 507 -5.11 20.96 10.55
N VAL A 508 -4.08 20.11 10.56
CA VAL A 508 -4.25 18.66 10.84
C VAL A 508 -4.75 18.45 12.26
N LEU A 509 -4.19 19.17 13.24
CA LEU A 509 -4.65 19.11 14.62
C LEU A 509 -6.08 19.62 14.78
N GLY A 510 -6.46 20.69 14.07
CA GLY A 510 -7.83 21.18 14.03
C GLY A 510 -8.82 20.15 13.47
N ALA A 511 -8.46 19.47 12.37
CA ALA A 511 -9.28 18.41 11.80
C ALA A 511 -9.41 17.20 12.74
N ALA A 512 -8.32 16.81 13.40
CA ALA A 512 -8.33 15.75 14.40
C ALA A 512 -9.22 16.11 15.60
N ARG A 513 -9.15 17.35 16.09
CA ARG A 513 -10.03 17.85 17.18
C ARG A 513 -11.49 17.84 16.79
N PHE A 514 -11.81 18.34 15.59
CA PHE A 514 -13.18 18.30 15.08
C PHE A 514 -13.69 16.85 14.99
N SER A 515 -12.88 15.94 14.45
CA SER A 515 -13.21 14.51 14.38
C SER A 515 -13.39 13.88 15.76
N ALA A 516 -12.53 14.22 16.72
CA ALA A 516 -12.60 13.74 18.09
C ALA A 516 -13.90 14.22 18.77
N THR A 517 -14.30 15.46 18.54
CA THR A 517 -15.57 16.02 19.00
C THR A 517 -16.78 15.26 18.44
N LEU A 518 -16.81 15.02 17.12
CA LEU A 518 -17.87 14.22 16.51
C LEU A 518 -17.89 12.79 17.06
N ALA A 519 -16.72 12.17 17.23
CA ALA A 519 -16.59 10.83 17.78
C ALA A 519 -17.13 10.74 19.21
N ALA A 520 -16.81 11.70 20.07
CA ALA A 520 -17.33 11.75 21.45
C ALA A 520 -18.86 11.83 21.49
N ALA A 521 -19.47 12.69 20.66
CA ALA A 521 -20.92 12.80 20.57
C ALA A 521 -21.57 11.51 20.03
N CYS A 522 -20.98 10.89 19.00
CA CYS A 522 -21.49 9.64 18.42
C CYS A 522 -21.34 8.44 19.37
N LEU A 523 -20.26 8.37 20.15
CA LEU A 523 -20.06 7.32 21.16
C LEU A 523 -21.15 7.39 22.24
N ILE A 524 -21.45 8.59 22.74
CA ILE A 524 -22.52 8.82 23.71
C ILE A 524 -23.87 8.42 23.13
N GLU A 525 -24.19 8.84 21.90
CA GLU A 525 -25.46 8.47 21.27
C GLU A 525 -25.58 6.95 21.03
N LYS A 526 -24.48 6.30 20.67
CA LYS A 526 -24.41 4.85 20.50
C LYS A 526 -24.68 4.11 21.81
N GLU A 527 -24.05 4.53 22.90
CA GLU A 527 -24.26 3.97 24.24
C GLU A 527 -25.72 4.18 24.68
N ASN A 528 -26.29 5.37 24.45
CA ASN A 528 -27.69 5.65 24.73
C ASN A 528 -28.65 4.80 23.89
N SER A 529 -28.36 4.57 22.60
CA SER A 529 -29.19 3.74 21.74
C SER A 529 -29.19 2.28 22.18
N LEU A 530 -28.00 1.71 22.45
CA LEU A 530 -27.87 0.36 23.00
C LEU A 530 -28.59 0.22 24.34
N PHE A 531 -28.59 1.27 25.16
CA PHE A 531 -29.32 1.29 26.42
C PHE A 531 -30.84 1.28 26.21
N ARG A 532 -31.36 2.07 25.25
CA ARG A 532 -32.79 2.11 24.89
C ARG A 532 -33.29 0.77 24.36
N GLU A 533 -32.46 0.04 23.61
CA GLU A 533 -32.79 -1.28 23.07
C GLU A 533 -32.76 -2.40 24.12
N ASN A 534 -31.86 -2.30 25.13
CA ASN A 534 -31.65 -3.33 26.15
C ASN A 534 -32.30 -3.01 27.51
N LEU A 535 -33.39 -2.24 27.53
CA LEU A 535 -34.09 -1.87 28.77
C LEU A 535 -34.49 -3.13 29.58
N PRO A 536 -34.01 -3.30 30.83
CA PRO A 536 -34.41 -4.40 31.68
C PRO A 536 -35.84 -4.15 32.19
N GLY A 537 -36.82 -4.77 31.54
CA GLY A 537 -38.23 -4.71 31.95
C GLY A 537 -39.15 -4.36 30.80
N GLY A 538 -39.99 -5.31 30.37
CA GLY A 538 -41.01 -5.07 29.36
C GLY A 538 -42.02 -4.00 29.81
N ASP A 539 -42.39 -3.14 28.86
CA ASP A 539 -43.52 -2.20 28.88
C ASP A 539 -43.96 -1.69 30.26
N SER A 540 -43.15 -0.87 30.93
CA SER A 540 -43.65 0.26 31.75
C SER A 540 -42.52 1.07 32.42
N ILE A 541 -42.54 2.38 32.15
CA ILE A 541 -41.83 3.48 32.86
C ILE A 541 -40.30 3.33 32.92
N ILE A 542 -39.61 4.06 32.03
CA ILE A 542 -38.15 4.28 32.09
C ILE A 542 -37.82 4.89 33.46
N SER A 543 -37.06 4.18 34.31
CA SER A 543 -36.61 4.72 35.59
C SER A 543 -35.79 6.01 35.37
N ILE A 544 -35.91 6.99 36.26
CA ILE A 544 -35.18 8.26 36.18
C ILE A 544 -33.65 8.08 36.15
N TRP A 545 -33.16 6.96 36.67
CA TRP A 545 -31.74 6.58 36.61
C TRP A 545 -31.28 6.16 35.21
N TYR A 546 -32.24 5.95 34.30
CA TYR A 546 -32.06 5.53 32.91
C TYR A 546 -32.63 6.56 31.92
N SER A 547 -32.90 7.78 32.38
CA SER A 547 -33.34 8.86 31.49
C SER A 547 -32.21 9.26 30.54
N SER A 548 -32.55 9.61 29.30
CA SER A 548 -31.65 10.24 28.35
C SER A 548 -32.17 11.65 28.02
N PRO A 549 -31.45 12.73 28.38
CA PRO A 549 -30.16 12.75 29.06
C PRO A 549 -30.22 12.29 30.53
N PRO A 550 -29.09 11.89 31.15
CA PRO A 550 -29.05 11.49 32.55
C PRO A 550 -29.53 12.62 33.46
N PHE A 551 -30.49 12.32 34.35
CA PHE A 551 -31.03 13.33 35.25
C PHE A 551 -29.97 13.88 36.20
N ARG A 552 -29.91 15.21 36.32
CA ARG A 552 -29.06 15.95 37.27
C ARG A 552 -29.85 17.12 37.85
N VAL A 553 -29.80 17.28 39.16
CA VAL A 553 -30.48 18.39 39.86
C VAL A 553 -29.64 19.67 39.69
N HIS A 554 -30.25 20.72 39.12
CA HIS A 554 -29.66 22.05 38.89
C HIS A 554 -28.41 22.11 37.98
N HIS A 555 -28.04 21.03 37.29
CA HIS A 555 -26.88 20.96 36.41
C HIS A 555 -27.23 20.19 35.14
N CYS A 556 -26.51 20.46 34.05
CA CYS A 556 -26.52 19.58 32.88
C CYS A 556 -25.62 18.37 33.15
N ALA A 557 -26.02 17.19 32.68
CA ALA A 557 -25.12 16.03 32.69
C ALA A 557 -23.89 16.35 31.85
N ARG A 558 -22.72 15.95 32.34
CA ARG A 558 -21.42 16.13 31.68
C ARG A 558 -20.71 14.79 31.64
N HIS A 559 -20.20 14.43 30.48
CA HIS A 559 -19.45 13.21 30.22
C HIS A 559 -18.06 13.60 29.69
N THR A 560 -17.01 13.00 30.22
CA THR A 560 -15.64 13.30 29.81
C THR A 560 -15.03 12.08 29.14
N VAL A 561 -14.43 12.29 27.97
CA VAL A 561 -13.72 11.27 27.21
C VAL A 561 -12.30 11.75 26.96
N GLU A 562 -11.33 10.88 27.23
CA GLU A 562 -9.93 11.11 26.87
C GLU A 562 -9.59 10.23 25.67
N LEU A 563 -9.27 10.87 24.54
CA LEU A 563 -8.88 10.21 23.30
C LEU A 563 -7.41 10.48 23.01
N GLU A 564 -6.64 9.42 22.83
CA GLU A 564 -5.29 9.48 22.31
C GLU A 564 -5.33 9.44 20.78
N TRP A 565 -4.76 10.45 20.14
CA TRP A 565 -4.57 10.53 18.70
C TRP A 565 -3.09 10.40 18.37
N ASP A 566 -2.73 9.37 17.59
CA ASP A 566 -1.39 9.27 17.01
C ASP A 566 -1.37 10.11 15.74
N ASN A 567 -0.60 11.20 15.74
CA ASN A 567 -0.31 11.91 14.51
C ASN A 567 0.59 11.01 13.64
N GLU A 568 0.02 10.32 12.65
CA GLU A 568 0.77 9.38 11.80
C GLU A 568 1.95 10.03 11.06
N TYR A 569 1.98 11.36 10.99
CA TYR A 569 3.03 12.14 10.37
C TYR A 569 4.12 12.57 11.36
N ASP A 570 3.85 12.66 12.66
CA ASP A 570 4.81 13.20 13.63
C ASP A 570 5.27 12.15 14.64
N SER A 571 6.59 11.98 14.75
CA SER A 571 7.23 11.10 15.73
C SER A 571 7.21 11.63 17.17
N SER A 572 6.56 12.77 17.44
CA SER A 572 6.45 13.39 18.77
C SER A 572 5.57 12.62 19.78
N GLY A 573 4.90 11.54 19.35
CA GLY A 573 4.11 10.65 20.22
C GLY A 573 2.60 10.95 20.20
N ALA A 574 1.82 10.09 20.86
CA ALA A 574 0.37 10.21 20.95
C ALA A 574 -0.02 11.53 21.64
N LYS A 575 -0.91 12.30 21.02
CA LYS A 575 -1.51 13.49 21.65
C LYS A 575 -2.78 13.08 22.38
N SER A 576 -2.88 13.42 23.67
CA SER A 576 -4.12 13.24 24.42
C SER A 576 -5.06 14.42 24.16
N LEU A 577 -6.31 14.12 23.81
CA LEU A 577 -7.41 15.04 23.60
C LEU A 577 -8.47 14.75 24.65
N LYS A 578 -8.58 15.63 25.64
CA LYS A 578 -9.64 15.58 26.65
C LYS A 578 -10.84 16.40 26.20
N LEU A 579 -11.94 15.67 26.03
CA LEU A 579 -13.22 16.20 25.55
C LEU A 579 -14.24 16.10 26.66
N SER A 580 -15.01 17.16 26.83
CA SER A 580 -16.10 17.19 27.77
C SER A 580 -17.40 17.51 27.07
N THR A 581 -18.31 16.56 27.08
CA THR A 581 -19.61 16.64 26.44
C THR A 581 -20.70 16.95 27.47
N THR A 582 -21.37 18.08 27.32
CA THR A 582 -22.49 18.51 28.16
C THR A 582 -23.81 18.29 27.42
N TYR A 583 -24.75 17.58 28.04
CA TYR A 583 -26.06 17.30 27.46
C TYR A 583 -26.96 18.54 27.51
N LYS A 584 -27.60 18.89 26.39
CA LYS A 584 -28.56 20.00 26.34
C LYS A 584 -30.01 19.51 26.38
N PRO A 585 -30.96 20.34 26.85
CA PRO A 585 -32.38 19.98 26.93
C PRO A 585 -33.07 19.70 25.59
N ASP A 586 -32.53 20.22 24.48
CA ASP A 586 -33.05 20.02 23.12
C ASP A 586 -32.57 18.73 22.46
N GLY A 587 -31.82 17.90 23.19
CA GLY A 587 -31.23 16.65 22.71
C GLY A 587 -29.89 16.81 21.99
N SER A 588 -29.33 18.03 21.93
CA SER A 588 -27.97 18.26 21.42
C SER A 588 -26.90 18.10 22.51
N TYR A 589 -25.65 18.08 22.07
CA TYR A 589 -24.45 17.91 22.87
C TYR A 589 -23.55 19.13 22.70
N LEU A 590 -23.14 19.80 23.78
CA LEU A 590 -22.07 20.80 23.74
C LEU A 590 -20.75 20.12 24.08
N VAL A 591 -19.84 20.02 23.12
CA VAL A 591 -18.54 19.36 23.30
C VAL A 591 -17.44 20.41 23.42
N GLU A 592 -16.73 20.41 24.55
CA GLU A 592 -15.67 21.35 24.86
C GLU A 592 -14.33 20.61 24.98
N THR A 593 -13.25 21.20 24.47
CA THR A 593 -11.87 20.73 24.68
C THR A 593 -11.22 21.49 25.84
N GLU A 594 -10.30 20.87 26.59
CA GLU A 594 -9.60 21.55 27.71
C GLU A 594 -8.71 22.73 27.28
N GLU A 595 -8.39 22.89 26.00
CA GLU A 595 -7.60 24.03 25.51
C GLU A 595 -8.48 25.25 25.19
N GLU A 596 -8.14 26.41 25.78
CA GLU A 596 -8.87 27.70 25.68
C GLU A 596 -9.05 28.24 24.24
N SER A 597 -8.41 27.63 23.24
CA SER A 597 -8.39 28.11 21.84
C SER A 597 -9.51 27.58 20.95
N PHE A 598 -10.33 26.61 21.42
CA PHE A 598 -11.44 26.06 20.65
C PHE A 598 -12.78 26.33 21.36
N PRO A 599 -13.69 27.16 20.80
CA PRO A 599 -15.01 27.34 21.37
C PRO A 599 -15.76 26.00 21.36
N GLY A 600 -16.52 25.71 22.41
CA GLY A 600 -17.31 24.49 22.49
C GLY A 600 -18.23 24.35 21.28
N LEU A 601 -18.28 23.15 20.71
CA LEU A 601 -19.06 22.85 19.51
C LEU A 601 -20.40 22.23 19.90
N GLU A 602 -21.49 22.78 19.37
CA GLU A 602 -22.81 22.19 19.52
C GLU A 602 -23.05 21.16 18.41
N VAL A 603 -23.33 19.93 18.83
CA VAL A 603 -23.46 18.76 17.97
C VAL A 603 -24.77 18.05 18.28
N LYS A 604 -25.60 17.82 17.27
CA LYS A 604 -26.79 16.98 17.39
C LYS A 604 -26.58 15.71 16.60
N VAL A 605 -26.75 14.56 17.24
CA VAL A 605 -26.49 13.25 16.65
C VAL A 605 -27.79 12.46 16.59
N THR A 606 -28.04 11.85 15.44
CA THR A 606 -29.14 10.89 15.24
C THR A 606 -28.56 9.57 14.74
N CYS A 607 -28.78 8.48 15.46
CA CYS A 607 -28.36 7.14 15.05
C CYS A 607 -29.26 6.66 13.88
N ILE A 608 -28.66 6.27 12.75
CA ILE A 608 -29.37 5.68 11.60
C ILE A 608 -29.19 4.15 11.57
N GLY A 609 -28.02 3.66 11.98
CA GLY A 609 -27.71 2.24 12.12
C GLY A 609 -26.61 2.00 13.15
N ASN A 610 -26.18 0.75 13.31
CA ASN A 610 -25.20 0.37 14.36
C ASN A 610 -23.86 1.12 14.29
N HIS A 611 -23.50 1.59 13.10
CA HIS A 611 -22.26 2.27 12.80
C HIS A 611 -22.46 3.64 12.14
N ASP A 612 -23.69 4.01 11.77
CA ASP A 612 -23.96 5.19 10.93
C ASP A 612 -24.84 6.20 11.66
N PHE A 613 -24.43 7.45 11.59
CA PHE A 613 -25.01 8.58 12.31
C PHE A 613 -25.23 9.75 11.35
N ARG A 614 -26.32 10.49 11.57
CA ARG A 614 -26.47 11.84 11.03
C ARG A 614 -26.10 12.84 12.09
N VAL A 615 -25.14 13.69 11.78
CA VAL A 615 -24.61 14.67 12.70
C VAL A 615 -24.83 16.08 12.15
N GLU A 616 -25.43 16.93 12.96
CA GLU A 616 -25.54 18.37 12.72
C GLU A 616 -24.53 19.07 13.62
N ALA A 617 -23.52 19.72 13.03
CA ALA A 617 -22.50 20.49 13.75
C ALA A 617 -22.27 21.82 13.01
N ASP A 618 -22.24 22.93 13.73
CA ASP A 618 -22.14 24.29 13.16
C ASP A 618 -23.18 24.58 12.05
N GLY A 619 -24.39 24.02 12.18
CA GLY A 619 -25.46 24.17 11.18
C GLY A 619 -25.24 23.39 9.88
N VAL A 620 -24.20 22.54 9.82
CA VAL A 620 -23.93 21.65 8.70
C VAL A 620 -24.34 20.23 9.06
N ASN A 621 -25.16 19.62 8.21
CA ASN A 621 -25.52 18.21 8.31
C ASN A 621 -24.49 17.35 7.57
N MET A 622 -24.03 16.30 8.21
CA MET A 622 -23.11 15.32 7.64
C MET A 622 -23.48 13.90 8.07
N ASP A 623 -23.22 12.94 7.20
CA ASP A 623 -23.28 11.52 7.55
C ASP A 623 -21.91 11.09 8.08
N VAL A 624 -21.92 10.40 9.23
CA VAL A 624 -20.74 9.97 9.98
C VAL A 624 -20.82 8.47 10.22
N SER A 625 -19.77 7.73 9.91
CA SER A 625 -19.64 6.32 10.26
C SER A 625 -18.62 6.14 11.39
N LEU A 626 -18.89 5.24 12.32
CA LEU A 626 -18.08 4.96 13.51
C LEU A 626 -17.85 3.45 13.70
N ALA A 627 -16.59 3.03 13.66
CA ALA A 627 -16.16 1.70 14.03
C ALA A 627 -15.45 1.72 15.39
N VAL A 628 -15.84 0.80 16.27
CA VAL A 628 -15.30 0.72 17.62
C VAL A 628 -14.98 -0.74 17.92
N TYR A 629 -13.73 -1.02 18.30
CA TYR A 629 -13.25 -2.36 18.65
C TYR A 629 -12.24 -2.28 19.80
N SER A 630 -12.04 -3.38 20.51
CA SER A 630 -11.09 -3.46 21.62
C SER A 630 -9.90 -4.34 21.26
N LYS A 631 -8.70 -3.84 21.52
CA LYS A 631 -7.42 -4.55 21.33
C LYS A 631 -6.47 -4.18 22.45
N ASP A 632 -5.82 -5.16 23.08
CA ASP A 632 -4.85 -4.96 24.16
C ASP A 632 -5.36 -4.01 25.27
N GLN A 633 -6.58 -4.24 25.77
CA GLN A 633 -7.26 -3.41 26.79
C GLN A 633 -7.44 -1.93 26.41
N THR A 634 -7.30 -1.61 25.12
CA THR A 634 -7.49 -0.28 24.56
C THR A 634 -8.67 -0.32 23.60
N LYS A 635 -9.59 0.64 23.72
CA LYS A 635 -10.70 0.83 22.79
C LYS A 635 -10.20 1.67 21.62
N HIS A 636 -10.27 1.13 20.42
CA HIS A 636 -9.93 1.79 19.17
C HIS A 636 -11.22 2.33 18.54
N ILE A 637 -11.15 3.57 18.06
CA ILE A 637 -12.29 4.31 17.51
C ILE A 637 -11.85 4.90 16.17
N ASP A 638 -12.47 4.42 15.09
CA ASP A 638 -12.28 4.95 13.75
C ASP A 638 -13.56 5.70 13.34
N ILE A 639 -13.37 6.93 12.85
CA ILE A 639 -14.47 7.81 12.41
C ILE A 639 -14.26 8.23 10.95
N TRP A 640 -15.32 8.14 10.15
CA TRP A 640 -15.35 8.60 8.76
C TRP A 640 -16.47 9.62 8.54
N TYR A 641 -16.16 10.69 7.82
CA TYR A 641 -17.15 11.66 7.33
C TYR A 641 -16.59 12.40 6.11
N GLY A 642 -17.39 12.54 5.05
CA GLY A 642 -16.89 13.09 3.79
C GLY A 642 -15.65 12.33 3.30
N SER A 643 -14.52 13.02 3.14
CA SER A 643 -13.22 12.46 2.76
C SER A 643 -12.25 12.27 3.93
N HIS A 644 -12.72 12.42 5.17
CA HIS A 644 -11.89 12.38 6.36
C HIS A 644 -12.01 11.04 7.08
N HIS A 645 -10.88 10.53 7.54
CA HIS A 645 -10.76 9.35 8.40
C HIS A 645 -9.76 9.66 9.50
N HIS A 646 -10.14 9.43 10.75
CA HIS A 646 -9.24 9.53 11.90
C HIS A 646 -9.38 8.31 12.81
N HIS A 647 -8.25 7.90 13.36
CA HIS A 647 -8.14 6.82 14.34
C HIS A 647 -7.78 7.39 15.71
N PHE A 648 -8.55 7.00 16.72
CA PHE A 648 -8.32 7.34 18.13
C PHE A 648 -8.22 6.09 18.97
N ARG A 649 -7.51 6.22 20.10
CA ARG A 649 -7.45 5.20 21.16
C ARG A 649 -8.00 5.77 22.45
N GLN A 650 -8.69 4.94 23.22
CA GLN A 650 -9.16 5.26 24.56
C GLN A 650 -8.73 4.13 25.49
N LYS A 651 -8.06 4.45 26.58
CA LYS A 651 -7.73 3.46 27.62
C LYS A 651 -9.01 3.06 28.35
N THR A 652 -9.19 1.77 28.57
CA THR A 652 -10.35 1.24 29.27
C THR A 652 -9.98 1.03 30.73
N ASP A 653 -10.46 1.91 31.62
CA ASP A 653 -10.33 1.73 33.08
C ASP A 653 -11.40 0.73 33.55
N LEU A 654 -11.06 -0.56 33.56
CA LEU A 654 -11.91 -1.61 34.15
C LEU A 654 -11.05 -2.55 35.00
N GLU A 655 -10.62 -2.04 36.15
CA GLU A 655 -10.44 -2.83 37.37
C GLU A 655 -11.38 -2.25 38.44
N LEU A 656 -12.64 -2.69 38.45
CA LEU A 656 -13.35 -2.84 39.72
C LEU A 656 -12.95 -4.22 40.24
N SER A 657 -11.74 -4.30 40.78
CA SER A 657 -11.44 -5.37 41.72
C SER A 657 -12.07 -4.97 43.05
N ASP A 658 -12.98 -5.79 43.54
CA ASP A 658 -13.39 -5.74 44.94
C ASP A 658 -12.13 -5.98 45.78
N GLU A 659 -11.48 -4.91 46.23
CA GLU A 659 -10.27 -5.00 47.04
C GLU A 659 -10.63 -5.49 48.45
N ASP A 660 -10.50 -6.81 48.64
CA ASP A 660 -9.80 -7.33 49.81
C ASP A 660 -8.61 -8.16 49.30
N GLU A 661 -7.47 -7.99 49.96
CA GLU A 661 -6.15 -8.60 49.71
C GLU A 661 -5.18 -7.85 48.77
N THR A 662 -4.41 -7.00 49.45
CA THR A 662 -3.10 -6.49 49.08
C THR A 662 -2.10 -7.60 48.72
N GLU A 663 -1.78 -7.77 47.44
CA GLU A 663 -0.45 -8.23 46.99
C GLU A 663 0.00 -7.43 45.76
N HIS A 664 1.14 -6.76 45.91
CA HIS A 664 1.84 -6.02 44.85
C HIS A 664 2.04 -6.89 43.59
N LYS A 665 1.29 -6.61 42.51
CA LYS A 665 1.67 -6.98 41.14
C LYS A 665 2.34 -5.78 40.45
N PRO A 666 3.43 -5.99 39.70
CA PRO A 666 4.15 -4.91 39.05
C PRO A 666 3.32 -4.35 37.89
N ARG A 667 3.14 -3.03 37.89
CA ARG A 667 2.61 -2.26 36.76
C ARG A 667 3.47 -2.51 35.52
N PHE A 668 2.87 -3.12 34.49
CA PHE A 668 3.41 -3.05 33.14
C PHE A 668 2.86 -1.78 32.47
N ASP A 669 3.49 -0.64 32.75
CA ASP A 669 3.38 0.52 31.88
C ASP A 669 3.99 0.17 30.51
N LYS A 670 3.30 0.45 29.41
CA LYS A 670 3.92 0.50 28.08
C LYS A 670 4.97 1.62 28.12
N SER A 671 6.21 1.18 28.30
CA SER A 671 7.42 1.95 28.48
C SER A 671 7.60 3.03 27.42
N SER A 672 7.92 4.26 27.84
CA SER A 672 8.90 5.05 27.09
C SER A 672 10.14 4.17 26.98
N TYR A 673 10.38 3.59 25.81
CA TYR A 673 11.52 2.69 25.66
C TYR A 673 12.80 3.43 26.05
N PRO A 674 13.78 2.75 26.69
CA PRO A 674 15.07 3.35 26.98
C PRO A 674 15.64 4.02 25.73
N GLN A 675 16.18 5.22 25.87
CA GLN A 675 16.73 5.99 24.75
C GLN A 675 17.70 5.12 23.93
N GLY A 676 17.42 4.98 22.63
CA GLY A 676 18.18 4.12 21.72
C GLY A 676 17.58 2.73 21.46
N THR A 677 16.44 2.38 22.03
CA THR A 677 15.72 1.12 21.70
C THR A 677 15.13 1.17 20.29
N VAL A 678 15.31 0.10 19.54
CA VAL A 678 14.78 -0.09 18.18
C VAL A 678 13.76 -1.22 18.23
N ALA A 679 12.52 -0.89 17.94
CA ALA A 679 11.43 -1.85 17.77
C ALA A 679 11.29 -2.26 16.29
N ALA A 680 10.66 -3.40 16.06
CA ALA A 680 10.33 -3.90 14.73
C ALA A 680 9.34 -2.91 14.09
N PRO A 681 9.66 -2.35 12.90
CA PRO A 681 8.79 -1.40 12.24
C PRO A 681 7.57 -2.07 11.57
N MET A 682 7.60 -3.41 11.48
CA MET A 682 6.56 -4.26 10.93
C MET A 682 6.75 -5.70 11.45
N ALA A 683 5.68 -6.50 11.48
CA ALA A 683 5.78 -7.94 11.68
C ALA A 683 6.50 -8.58 10.48
N GLY A 684 7.41 -9.52 10.71
CA GLY A 684 8.27 -10.04 9.65
C GLY A 684 9.16 -11.22 10.06
N LEU A 685 9.79 -11.83 9.07
CA LEU A 685 10.82 -12.85 9.22
C LEU A 685 12.20 -12.18 9.18
N VAL A 686 13.09 -12.48 10.12
CA VAL A 686 14.49 -12.03 10.07
C VAL A 686 15.22 -12.83 8.99
N VAL A 687 15.50 -12.22 7.84
CA VAL A 687 16.23 -12.90 6.74
C VAL A 687 17.73 -12.91 7.01
N LYS A 688 18.24 -11.80 7.52
CA LYS A 688 19.68 -11.61 7.70
C LYS A 688 19.97 -10.75 8.91
N VAL A 689 20.94 -11.17 9.70
CA VAL A 689 21.55 -10.35 10.74
C VAL A 689 22.95 -9.95 10.25
N VAL A 690 23.16 -8.65 10.07
CA VAL A 690 24.37 -8.08 9.45
C VAL A 690 25.45 -7.84 10.51
N VAL A 691 25.04 -7.59 11.76
CA VAL A 691 25.92 -7.16 12.85
C VAL A 691 25.71 -8.04 14.08
N LYS A 692 26.76 -8.30 14.87
CA LYS A 692 26.67 -9.07 16.13
C LYS A 692 26.32 -8.15 17.30
N ASP A 693 25.69 -8.70 18.33
CA ASP A 693 25.50 -7.98 19.60
C ASP A 693 26.85 -7.49 20.17
N GLY A 694 26.86 -6.28 20.73
CA GLY A 694 28.07 -5.63 21.23
C GLY A 694 28.95 -4.97 20.15
N THR A 695 28.57 -5.00 18.87
CA THR A 695 29.33 -4.32 17.80
C THR A 695 29.12 -2.81 17.86
N LYS A 696 30.21 -2.06 17.62
CA LYS A 696 30.14 -0.61 17.43
C LYS A 696 29.60 -0.29 16.04
N VAL A 697 28.59 0.56 15.96
CA VAL A 697 27.91 0.94 14.72
C VAL A 697 27.85 2.45 14.56
N GLU A 698 27.82 2.91 13.32
CA GLU A 698 27.56 4.31 12.96
C GLU A 698 26.06 4.54 12.74
N GLU A 699 25.64 5.80 12.80
CA GLU A 699 24.27 6.19 12.47
C GLU A 699 23.93 5.78 11.03
N GLY A 700 22.76 5.19 10.82
CA GLY A 700 22.32 4.70 9.52
C GLY A 700 22.93 3.35 9.10
N GLN A 701 23.84 2.77 9.89
CA GLN A 701 24.45 1.48 9.56
C GLN A 701 23.41 0.35 9.60
N PRO A 702 23.33 -0.52 8.55
CA PRO A 702 22.45 -1.69 8.54
C PRO A 702 22.77 -2.69 9.65
N ILE A 703 21.75 -3.12 10.40
CA ILE A 703 21.88 -4.07 11.51
C ILE A 703 21.29 -5.44 11.16
N LEU A 704 20.06 -5.45 10.65
CA LEU A 704 19.36 -6.67 10.22
C LEU A 704 18.38 -6.37 9.09
N VAL A 705 17.92 -7.40 8.40
CA VAL A 705 16.94 -7.35 7.33
C VAL A 705 15.73 -8.18 7.72
N LEU A 706 14.56 -7.54 7.74
CA LEU A 706 13.26 -8.18 7.88
C LEU A 706 12.65 -8.41 6.51
N GLU A 707 11.90 -9.50 6.34
CA GLU A 707 11.07 -9.75 5.19
C GLU A 707 9.64 -10.02 5.65
N ALA A 708 8.68 -9.30 5.10
CA ALA A 708 7.29 -9.68 5.18
C ALA A 708 6.59 -9.33 3.89
N MET A 709 5.59 -10.14 3.50
CA MET A 709 4.76 -9.84 2.34
C MET A 709 5.60 -9.56 1.08
N LYS A 710 6.69 -10.33 0.91
CA LYS A 710 7.69 -10.24 -0.18
C LYS A 710 8.50 -8.92 -0.23
N MET A 711 8.40 -8.09 0.81
CA MET A 711 9.17 -6.87 0.95
C MET A 711 10.29 -7.03 1.98
N GLU A 712 11.52 -6.74 1.56
CA GLU A 712 12.67 -6.65 2.46
C GLU A 712 12.78 -5.23 3.05
N HIS A 713 12.94 -5.13 4.37
CA HIS A 713 13.18 -3.90 5.09
C HIS A 713 14.49 -3.99 5.88
N VAL A 714 15.42 -3.10 5.57
CA VAL A 714 16.70 -3.00 6.29
C VAL A 714 16.54 -2.14 7.53
N VAL A 715 16.62 -2.76 8.70
CA VAL A 715 16.62 -2.05 9.98
C VAL A 715 18.02 -1.48 10.23
N LYS A 716 18.08 -0.15 10.38
CA LYS A 716 19.33 0.61 10.54
C LYS A 716 19.50 1.11 11.97
N ALA A 717 20.74 1.42 12.33
CA ALA A 717 21.07 2.06 13.59
C ALA A 717 20.54 3.51 13.64
N PRO A 718 19.70 3.90 14.62
CA PRO A 718 19.20 5.28 14.74
C PRO A 718 20.26 6.30 15.21
N SER A 719 21.39 5.83 15.75
CA SER A 719 22.50 6.69 16.19
C SER A 719 23.79 5.86 16.28
N ALA A 720 24.94 6.53 16.35
CA ALA A 720 26.22 5.86 16.56
C ALA A 720 26.36 5.35 18.00
N GLY A 721 26.81 4.12 18.19
CA GLY A 721 26.96 3.51 19.52
C GLY A 721 27.27 2.02 19.48
N TYR A 722 26.98 1.31 20.56
CA TYR A 722 27.13 -0.14 20.65
C TYR A 722 25.77 -0.82 20.66
N VAL A 723 25.58 -1.80 19.78
CA VAL A 723 24.37 -2.64 19.74
C VAL A 723 24.29 -3.48 21.02
N ARG A 724 23.11 -3.55 21.64
CA ARG A 724 22.81 -4.29 22.87
C ARG A 724 21.46 -5.00 22.75
N GLY A 725 21.40 -6.26 23.16
CA GLY A 725 20.17 -7.04 23.19
C GLY A 725 19.75 -7.63 21.84
N LEU A 726 20.65 -7.65 20.84
CA LEU A 726 20.39 -8.26 19.54
C LEU A 726 20.51 -9.80 19.66
N HIS A 727 19.44 -10.46 20.08
CA HIS A 727 19.37 -11.91 20.27
C HIS A 727 18.58 -12.63 19.16
N LEU A 728 18.38 -11.98 18.02
CA LEU A 728 17.61 -12.50 16.90
C LEU A 728 18.49 -13.36 15.98
N ALA A 729 17.93 -14.47 15.48
CA ALA A 729 18.57 -15.32 14.48
C ALA A 729 17.87 -15.24 13.12
N ALA A 730 18.60 -15.52 12.04
CA ALA A 730 17.99 -15.65 10.71
C ALA A 730 16.96 -16.80 10.72
N GLY A 731 15.78 -16.56 10.15
CA GLY A 731 14.63 -17.45 10.19
C GLY A 731 13.68 -17.24 11.38
N GLN A 732 13.97 -16.32 12.30
CA GLN A 732 13.08 -16.00 13.42
C GLN A 732 11.98 -15.03 13.01
N GLN A 733 10.74 -15.25 13.48
CA GLN A 733 9.63 -14.32 13.31
C GLN A 733 9.62 -13.25 14.41
N VAL A 734 9.26 -12.03 14.04
CA VAL A 734 9.07 -10.88 14.94
C VAL A 734 7.69 -10.27 14.73
N SER A 735 7.06 -9.83 15.82
CA SER A 735 5.80 -9.09 15.78
C SER A 735 6.05 -7.61 15.52
N ASP A 736 5.04 -6.92 14.98
CA ASP A 736 5.04 -5.47 14.88
C ASP A 736 5.25 -4.84 16.28
N GLY A 737 6.10 -3.82 16.37
CA GLY A 737 6.46 -3.14 17.61
C GLY A 737 7.32 -3.95 18.59
N GLY A 738 7.68 -5.20 18.28
CA GLY A 738 8.54 -6.03 19.13
C GLY A 738 9.97 -5.46 19.24
N ILE A 739 10.57 -5.46 20.43
CA ILE A 739 11.93 -4.93 20.62
C ILE A 739 12.94 -5.79 19.85
N LEU A 740 13.74 -5.18 18.97
CA LEU A 740 14.78 -5.86 18.21
C LEU A 740 16.16 -5.77 18.90
N PHE A 741 16.57 -4.55 19.25
CA PHE A 741 17.84 -4.24 19.92
C PHE A 741 17.80 -2.83 20.50
N SER A 742 18.86 -2.42 21.20
CA SER A 742 19.08 -1.05 21.68
C SER A 742 20.49 -0.57 21.32
N ILE A 743 20.65 0.74 21.09
CA ILE A 743 21.96 1.37 20.89
C ILE A 743 22.35 2.10 22.16
N LYS A 744 23.44 1.63 22.77
CA LYS A 744 24.06 2.31 23.90
C LYS A 744 25.10 3.30 23.38
N ILE A 745 24.83 4.59 23.54
CA ILE A 745 25.77 5.65 23.21
C ILE A 745 26.95 5.59 24.20
N THR A 746 28.17 5.45 23.70
CA THR A 746 29.37 5.65 24.52
C THR A 746 29.69 7.13 24.61
N CYS A 747 29.38 7.75 25.76
CA CYS A 747 30.14 8.93 26.18
C CYS A 747 31.58 8.48 26.45
N LEU A 748 32.56 9.06 25.75
CA LEU A 748 33.98 8.94 26.05
C LEU A 748 34.28 9.66 27.38
N CYS A 749 33.88 9.07 28.50
CA CYS A 749 34.52 9.32 29.79
C CYS A 749 35.48 8.16 30.03
N ARG A 750 36.78 8.41 29.81
CA ARG A 750 37.84 7.51 30.29
C ARG A 750 37.66 7.33 31.79
N ARG A 751 37.57 6.08 32.23
CA ARG A 751 37.71 5.69 33.64
C ARG A 751 39.07 6.17 34.16
N SER A 752 39.04 7.05 35.15
CA SER A 752 39.95 7.00 36.30
C SER A 752 39.28 7.72 37.48
N ASP A 753 38.94 6.90 38.48
CA ASP A 753 38.68 7.21 39.89
C ASP A 753 37.56 8.17 40.34
N ASN A 754 36.66 7.57 41.14
CA ASN A 754 35.79 8.11 42.19
C ASN A 754 35.78 9.63 42.40
N SER A 755 34.74 10.30 41.88
CA SER A 755 33.84 11.19 42.65
C SER A 755 32.88 11.93 41.71
N SER A 756 31.61 11.96 42.09
CA SER A 756 30.47 12.50 41.34
C SER A 756 30.66 13.96 40.90
N ARG A 757 30.55 14.25 39.59
CA ARG A 757 30.40 15.61 39.02
C ARG A 757 29.57 15.57 37.73
N SER A 758 28.47 16.33 37.70
CA SER A 758 27.63 16.52 36.51
C SER A 758 28.04 17.81 35.78
N LEU A 759 28.37 17.73 34.48
CA LEU A 759 28.57 18.89 33.59
C LEU A 759 27.38 19.02 32.64
N VAL A 760 26.86 20.24 32.46
CA VAL A 760 25.84 20.57 31.45
C VAL A 760 26.52 21.37 30.34
N PHE A 761 26.35 20.95 29.07
CA PHE A 761 26.80 21.68 27.90
C PHE A 761 25.59 22.30 27.18
N LEU A 762 25.60 23.60 26.93
CA LEU A 762 24.74 24.24 25.93
C LEU A 762 25.60 24.66 24.73
N ASN A 763 25.25 24.19 23.54
CA ASN A 763 25.78 24.71 22.29
C ASN A 763 24.72 25.62 21.65
N HIS A 764 25.11 26.84 21.28
CA HIS A 764 24.28 27.75 20.49
C HIS A 764 25.06 28.21 19.26
N PHE A 765 24.43 28.15 18.09
CA PHE A 765 24.99 28.59 16.81
C PHE A 765 24.38 29.94 16.42
N ASN A 766 25.18 30.89 15.96
CA ASN A 766 24.69 32.11 15.30
C ASN A 766 25.28 32.23 13.87
N LYS A 767 24.61 33.00 13.01
CA LYS A 767 24.79 33.14 11.55
C LYS A 767 26.20 33.54 11.06
N ALA A 768 27.16 33.80 11.94
CA ALA A 768 28.55 34.13 11.60
C ALA A 768 29.57 33.00 11.88
N GLY A 769 29.13 31.79 12.24
CA GLY A 769 30.02 30.63 12.37
C GLY A 769 30.96 30.63 13.60
N LEU A 770 30.71 31.49 14.60
CA LEU A 770 31.41 31.43 15.88
C LEU A 770 30.77 30.38 16.80
N ILE A 771 31.56 29.42 17.26
CA ILE A 771 31.17 28.46 18.31
C ILE A 771 31.53 29.07 19.67
N LEU A 772 30.52 29.51 20.42
CA LEU A 772 30.69 29.85 21.84
C LEU A 772 30.53 28.57 22.68
N LYS A 773 31.60 28.14 23.36
CA LYS A 773 31.50 27.14 24.44
C LYS A 773 31.48 27.86 25.78
N LEU A 774 30.33 27.82 26.46
CA LEU A 774 30.19 28.28 27.83
C LEU A 774 30.43 27.10 28.77
N CYS A 775 31.49 27.19 29.58
CA CYS A 775 31.75 26.24 30.65
C CYS A 775 31.47 26.94 31.98
N LEU A 776 30.43 26.51 32.69
CA LEU A 776 30.13 26.96 34.05
C LEU A 776 30.93 26.12 35.03
N ASP A 777 31.98 26.69 35.62
CA ASP A 777 32.72 26.03 36.69
C ASP A 777 32.20 26.55 38.05
N ARG A 778 31.56 25.65 38.80
CA ARG A 778 31.09 25.71 40.19
C ARG A 778 30.75 27.10 40.79
N ALA A 779 29.49 27.32 41.17
CA ALA A 779 29.15 28.34 42.17
C ALA A 779 29.73 27.95 43.54
N SER A 780 30.64 28.75 44.08
CA SER A 780 31.22 28.56 45.41
C SER A 780 30.45 29.41 46.43
N TYR A 781 29.64 28.79 47.29
CA TYR A 781 29.07 29.46 48.45
C TYR A 781 30.11 29.54 49.58
N ARG A 782 30.56 30.75 49.90
CA ARG A 782 31.10 31.09 51.22
C ARG A 782 30.32 32.29 51.75
N ASN A 783 29.98 32.24 53.04
CA ASN A 783 29.08 33.12 53.78
C ASN A 783 28.93 34.57 53.27
N SER A 784 27.66 35.01 53.28
CA SER A 784 27.11 36.37 53.10
C SER A 784 27.35 37.09 51.75
N ASP A 785 26.25 37.16 50.99
CA ASP A 785 25.79 38.21 50.06
C ASP A 785 26.46 38.50 48.71
N LYS A 786 27.40 37.68 48.18
CA LYS A 786 27.78 37.77 46.74
C LYS A 786 28.07 36.41 46.12
N ILE A 787 27.31 36.03 45.08
CA ILE A 787 27.64 34.90 44.21
C ILE A 787 28.63 35.41 43.15
N SER A 788 29.80 34.81 43.03
CA SER A 788 30.71 35.02 41.90
C SER A 788 30.66 33.83 40.95
N VAL A 789 30.17 34.03 39.74
CA VAL A 789 30.20 33.04 38.66
C VAL A 789 31.42 33.34 37.79
N SER A 790 32.35 32.39 37.64
CA SER A 790 33.47 32.50 36.71
C SER A 790 33.06 31.88 35.37
N ILE A 791 32.85 32.71 34.36
CA ILE A 791 32.52 32.24 33.01
C ILE A 791 33.80 32.16 32.18
N LEU A 792 34.11 30.96 31.69
CA LEU A 792 35.24 30.71 30.80
C LEU A 792 34.72 30.76 29.35
N ILE A 793 35.02 31.85 28.63
CA ILE A 793 34.62 32.03 27.24
C ILE A 793 35.82 31.68 26.35
N SER A 794 35.68 30.62 25.56
CA SER A 794 36.63 30.21 24.52
C SER A 794 36.01 30.46 23.15
N TYR A 795 36.67 31.25 22.31
CA TYR A 795 36.31 31.42 20.90
C TYR A 795 37.55 31.24 20.00
N ASN A 796 37.33 30.74 18.79
CA ASN A 796 38.37 30.57 17.77
C ASN A 796 38.26 31.73 16.77
N LYS A 797 39.34 32.49 16.58
CA LYS A 797 39.42 33.49 15.52
C LYS A 797 40.24 32.90 14.36
N ILE A 798 39.66 32.82 13.17
CA ILE A 798 40.38 32.38 11.97
C ILE A 798 40.95 33.65 11.30
N SER A 799 42.28 33.80 11.29
CA SER A 799 42.94 34.89 10.56
C SER A 799 43.00 34.57 9.06
N PRO A 800 42.64 35.49 8.15
CA PRO A 800 42.58 35.21 6.70
C PRO A 800 43.94 34.91 6.05
N SER A 801 45.06 35.14 6.73
CA SER A 801 46.39 35.09 6.10
C SER A 801 47.34 34.00 6.60
N SER A 802 46.96 33.13 7.55
CA SER A 802 47.88 32.07 8.04
C SER A 802 47.27 30.75 8.52
N GLY A 803 45.94 30.58 8.50
CA GLY A 803 45.30 29.28 8.76
C GLY A 803 45.48 28.65 10.16
N CYS A 804 46.18 29.31 11.10
CA CYS A 804 46.29 28.84 12.48
C CYS A 804 45.09 29.29 13.33
N LYS A 805 44.59 28.38 14.18
CA LYS A 805 43.56 28.65 15.19
C LYS A 805 44.23 29.11 16.48
N GLU A 806 43.94 30.33 16.92
CA GLU A 806 44.27 30.81 18.26
C GLU A 806 43.03 30.76 19.17
N THR A 807 43.22 30.25 20.40
CA THR A 807 42.17 30.13 21.43
C THR A 807 42.45 31.14 22.53
N PHE A 808 41.51 32.04 22.79
CA PHE A 808 41.59 33.02 23.87
C PHE A 808 40.68 32.63 25.04
N VAL A 809 41.13 32.88 26.27
CA VAL A 809 40.39 32.60 27.51
C VAL A 809 40.34 33.86 28.37
N ARG A 810 39.15 34.29 28.79
CA ARG A 810 38.94 35.35 29.78
C ARG A 810 37.94 34.91 30.85
N ASN A 811 38.18 35.36 32.08
CA ASN A 811 37.28 35.18 33.22
C ASN A 811 36.47 36.46 33.46
N VAL A 812 35.16 36.33 33.60
CA VAL A 812 34.25 37.43 33.98
C VAL A 812 33.54 37.06 35.27
N SER A 813 33.39 38.00 36.20
CA SER A 813 32.67 37.85 37.48
C SER A 813 31.37 38.66 37.44
N ILE A 814 30.25 38.08 37.86
CA ILE A 814 28.91 38.69 37.76
C ILE A 814 28.21 38.68 39.13
N VAL A 815 27.44 39.73 39.45
CA VAL A 815 26.65 39.87 40.70
C VAL A 815 25.14 39.63 40.40
N PRO A 816 24.36 38.95 41.26
CA PRO A 816 23.06 38.39 40.88
C PRO A 816 21.93 39.36 40.48
N ASP A 817 21.88 40.57 41.05
CA ASP A 817 20.71 41.46 40.88
C ASP A 817 20.68 42.25 39.55
N GLN A 818 21.70 42.11 38.70
CA GLN A 818 21.79 42.77 37.38
C GLN A 818 22.07 41.77 36.23
N CYS A 819 21.59 40.53 36.36
CA CYS A 819 22.00 39.39 35.52
C CYS A 819 21.87 39.57 33.98
N ARG A 820 21.03 40.50 33.48
CA ARG A 820 20.84 40.75 32.04
C ARG A 820 21.67 41.90 31.46
N SER A 821 22.00 42.94 32.24
CA SER A 821 22.80 44.08 31.73
C SER A 821 24.29 43.73 31.67
N ASP A 822 24.80 43.04 32.70
CA ASP A 822 26.23 42.82 32.86
C ASP A 822 26.76 41.74 31.89
N ILE A 823 25.91 40.77 31.52
CA ILE A 823 26.20 39.80 30.46
C ILE A 823 26.22 40.51 29.08
N LYS A 824 25.31 41.46 28.84
CA LYS A 824 25.28 42.24 27.59
C LYS A 824 26.48 43.18 27.45
N GLU A 825 26.85 43.91 28.51
CA GLU A 825 28.06 44.76 28.51
C GLU A 825 29.35 43.93 28.40
N GLY A 826 29.42 42.78 29.10
CA GLY A 826 30.55 41.86 29.01
C GLY A 826 30.76 41.31 27.60
N ILE A 827 29.68 40.90 26.92
CA ILE A 827 29.73 40.40 25.53
C ILE A 827 29.99 41.55 24.54
N SER A 828 29.41 42.74 24.75
CA SER A 828 29.63 43.93 23.91
C SER A 828 31.10 44.39 23.93
N SER A 829 31.77 44.30 25.09
CA SER A 829 33.21 44.61 25.21
C SER A 829 34.14 43.61 24.48
N ILE A 830 33.65 42.42 24.12
CA ILE A 830 34.41 41.35 23.46
C ILE A 830 34.26 41.39 21.93
N VAL A 831 33.10 41.86 21.42
CA VAL A 831 32.75 41.74 19.98
C VAL A 831 33.04 43.02 19.17
N GLY A 832 33.28 44.17 19.80
CA GLY A 832 33.41 45.45 19.08
C GLY A 832 32.07 45.87 18.44
N PRO A 833 32.01 46.96 17.65
CA PRO A 833 30.77 47.66 17.31
C PRO A 833 29.94 46.97 16.20
N TYR A 834 29.80 45.64 16.27
CA TYR A 834 28.89 44.89 15.41
C TYR A 834 27.58 44.66 16.14
N ASP A 835 26.54 45.25 15.57
CA ASP A 835 25.17 45.35 16.07
C ASP A 835 24.57 43.97 16.42
N LEU A 836 24.17 43.80 17.68
CA LEU A 836 23.50 42.59 18.18
C LEU A 836 21.98 42.77 18.07
N GLY A 837 21.43 42.40 16.91
CA GLY A 837 19.98 42.21 16.72
C GLY A 837 19.53 40.81 17.15
N SER A 838 18.47 40.80 18.00
CA SER A 838 17.74 39.69 18.65
C SER A 838 18.56 38.71 19.48
#